data_AF-A0A9R1V5A9-F1
#
_entry.id   AF-A0A9R1V5A9-F1
#
_cell.length_a   1.000
_cell.length_b   1.000
_cell.length_c   1.000
_cell.angle_alpha   90.00
_cell.angle_beta   90.00
_cell.angle_gamma   90.00
#
_symmetry.space_group_name_H-M   'P 1'
#
loop_
_entity.id
_entity.type
_entity.pdbx_description
1 polymer ?
#
loop_
_entity_poly.entity_id
_entity_poly.type
_entity_poly.pdbx_seq_one_letter_code
_entity_poly.pdbx_strand_id
1 'polypeptide(L)'
;MKKIEIFWWWTLEVPRFSLCSKSMALKVFADRMSQPSRAVLIFCKINGIDFEEIRVDVLKNQQFSPEYKAINPMSQVPAIVDGRFKLFESHAILIYLSCSFPGVSSHWYPGDVSKRAKIHSVLDWHHSNLRRGAAGVVFNTILAPLNGIPSSPQAAKEAEKILMRSLSKLENFWLKDGRFLVGSSQPSIADLSLVCELMQLELLSEEECHRILSPYKKVVEWMEGTKKATAPHFDEVHEFLFKAQKRFREQTSKKESGKNEFKSKLIWINGIIVQLKFFTTPKINMVLKVFADRISQPSRAILIFCKKNGIDFEEIRVDVFKNQQFTPEYKAINPMSQVPAIVNGRFKLFESHAILIYLSCAFPGVASHWYPGDVSKRAKIHSVLDWHHSNLRRGTVGLVFNTILAPQIGLPSNLQTAKESEKLLMKSLTKLENFWLKDGSFLVGSSQLSIADLSLVCEIMQLELLSETDCNRILSPYKKVVQWMADTKKATAPHFDEVHEFLFKAQKRFREQTSKESEKDELKSKFLCSKNMALKVYADRMSQPSRAVLIFCKKNGIDFEEIRVDVLRNEQFTPEYKAINPMSQVPAIVDGGFKLFERYPGDLTLRAKIHSVLDWHHSNLRRGTVGLVFNTILAPLFGLPSNLQTAKESEKLLMKSLNKLETFWLKDGSFLVGSSQPSIADLSLVCEIMQLQLLSETDCNRILSPYKRVVEWMEDTKKATAPHFDEVHEFLFEAQKRIREQTAKESFGKD
;
A
#
# COMPACT_ATOMS: atom_id res chain seq x y z
N MET A 1 88.19 -1.84 9.33
CA MET A 1 87.52 -1.33 8.12
C MET A 1 86.57 -2.40 7.61
N LYS A 2 85.28 -2.04 7.44
CA LYS A 2 84.20 -2.60 6.59
C LYS A 2 84.04 -4.13 6.37
N LYS A 3 82.75 -4.52 6.32
CA LYS A 3 82.14 -5.71 5.64
C LYS A 3 82.35 -7.05 6.37
N ILE A 4 81.47 -8.06 6.40
CA ILE A 4 80.28 -8.52 5.64
C ILE A 4 79.66 -9.63 6.56
N GLU A 5 78.36 -9.63 6.88
CA GLU A 5 77.28 -10.48 6.31
C GLU A 5 77.10 -11.89 6.98
N ILE A 6 75.82 -12.35 7.01
CA ILE A 6 75.32 -13.76 7.07
C ILE A 6 74.96 -14.41 8.44
N PHE A 7 73.65 -14.38 8.76
CA PHE A 7 72.68 -15.49 9.00
C PHE A 7 72.65 -16.46 10.23
N TRP A 8 71.39 -16.80 10.59
CA TRP A 8 70.79 -17.94 11.34
C TRP A 8 70.99 -18.06 12.88
N TRP A 9 69.88 -18.16 13.64
CA TRP A 9 69.43 -19.40 14.33
C TRP A 9 68.08 -19.22 15.07
N TRP A 10 67.45 -20.37 15.32
CA TRP A 10 66.08 -20.67 15.75
C TRP A 10 65.78 -20.58 17.27
N THR A 11 64.48 -20.38 17.56
CA THR A 11 63.63 -20.89 18.68
C THR A 11 64.10 -20.93 20.13
N LEU A 12 63.35 -20.24 20.99
CA LEU A 12 62.97 -20.73 22.32
C LEU A 12 61.47 -20.54 22.54
N GLU A 13 60.79 -21.63 22.91
CA GLU A 13 59.39 -21.70 23.30
C GLU A 13 59.14 -20.95 24.61
N VAL A 14 58.02 -20.22 24.68
CA VAL A 14 57.45 -19.71 25.93
C VAL A 14 55.98 -20.16 25.98
N PRO A 15 55.49 -20.71 27.11
CA PRO A 15 54.22 -21.45 27.14
C PRO A 15 53.01 -20.54 26.86
N ARG A 16 52.14 -20.97 25.94
CA ARG A 16 50.80 -20.37 25.78
C ARG A 16 49.96 -20.67 27.02
N PHE A 17 49.89 -19.72 27.94
CA PHE A 17 48.75 -19.62 28.85
C PHE A 17 47.50 -19.35 28.02
N SER A 18 46.71 -20.41 27.81
CA SER A 18 45.35 -20.36 27.31
C SER A 18 44.46 -19.63 28.32
N LEU A 19 44.34 -18.31 28.18
CA LEU A 19 43.14 -17.60 28.64
C LEU A 19 42.01 -17.98 27.67
N CYS A 20 41.36 -19.10 27.97
CA CYS A 20 40.09 -19.48 27.35
C CYS A 20 39.01 -18.51 27.84
N SER A 21 38.95 -17.31 27.25
CA SER A 21 37.69 -16.60 27.20
C SER A 21 36.81 -17.40 26.23
N LYS A 22 35.78 -18.08 26.73
CA LYS A 22 34.71 -18.60 25.87
C LYS A 22 34.32 -17.46 24.92
N SER A 23 34.66 -17.55 23.64
CA SER A 23 34.10 -16.62 22.65
C SER A 23 32.59 -16.82 22.73
N MET A 24 31.85 -15.79 23.13
CA MET A 24 30.40 -15.88 23.24
C MET A 24 29.84 -16.33 21.89
N ALA A 25 29.19 -17.49 21.85
CA ALA A 25 28.65 -18.06 20.62
C ALA A 25 27.67 -17.06 19.96
N LEU A 26 27.70 -16.98 18.63
CA LEU A 26 26.74 -16.20 17.85
C LEU A 26 25.32 -16.63 18.21
N LYS A 27 24.46 -15.70 18.58
CA LYS A 27 23.03 -15.97 18.82
C LYS A 27 22.21 -15.42 17.67
N VAL A 28 21.33 -16.24 17.10
CA VAL A 28 20.39 -15.84 16.03
C VAL A 28 18.97 -15.89 16.58
N PHE A 29 18.37 -14.71 16.76
CA PHE A 29 16.98 -14.56 17.17
C PHE A 29 16.06 -14.59 15.96
N ALA A 30 15.25 -15.63 15.84
CA ALA A 30 14.54 -15.94 14.61
C ALA A 30 13.15 -16.53 14.86
N ASP A 31 12.26 -16.37 13.88
CA ASP A 31 11.04 -17.17 13.73
C ASP A 31 11.13 -17.90 12.39
N ARG A 32 11.03 -19.24 12.37
CA ARG A 32 11.12 -20.00 11.12
C ARG A 32 9.93 -19.76 10.17
N MET A 33 8.83 -19.14 10.61
CA MET A 33 7.78 -18.63 9.71
C MET A 33 8.24 -17.39 8.93
N SER A 34 9.17 -16.61 9.48
CA SER A 34 9.67 -15.39 8.87
C SER A 34 10.66 -15.70 7.74
N GLN A 35 10.34 -15.23 6.54
CA GLN A 35 11.15 -15.31 5.32
C GLN A 35 12.60 -14.86 5.55
N PRO A 36 12.85 -13.64 6.08
CA PRO A 36 14.22 -13.18 6.33
C PRO A 36 14.94 -13.98 7.43
N SER A 37 14.21 -14.55 8.40
CA SER A 37 14.81 -15.41 9.42
C SER A 37 15.30 -16.72 8.82
N ARG A 38 14.49 -17.34 7.95
CA ARG A 38 14.89 -18.56 7.21
C ARG A 38 16.16 -18.34 6.39
N ALA A 39 16.29 -17.20 5.72
CA ALA A 39 17.50 -16.86 4.96
C ALA A 39 18.74 -16.82 5.85
N VAL A 40 18.69 -16.17 7.02
CA VAL A 40 19.82 -16.10 7.96
C VAL A 40 20.18 -17.48 8.53
N LEU A 41 19.18 -18.28 8.92
CA LEU A 41 19.40 -19.62 9.46
C LEU A 41 20.04 -20.56 8.43
N ILE A 42 19.54 -20.55 7.20
CA ILE A 42 20.12 -21.34 6.09
C ILE A 42 21.54 -20.88 5.83
N PHE A 43 21.78 -19.57 5.80
CA PHE A 43 23.10 -19.01 5.56
C PHE A 43 24.13 -19.46 6.60
N CYS A 44 23.77 -19.42 7.89
CA CYS A 44 24.67 -19.90 8.95
C CYS A 44 24.96 -21.39 8.78
N LYS A 45 23.93 -22.21 8.56
CA LYS A 45 24.07 -23.67 8.44
C LYS A 45 24.93 -24.08 7.24
N ILE A 46 24.64 -23.54 6.04
CA ILE A 46 25.36 -23.93 4.82
C ILE A 46 26.83 -23.51 4.82
N ASN A 47 27.18 -22.48 5.59
CA ASN A 47 28.57 -22.02 5.73
C ASN A 47 29.27 -22.55 6.98
N GLY A 48 28.66 -23.48 7.72
CA GLY A 48 29.26 -24.05 8.93
C GLY A 48 29.53 -23.03 10.03
N ILE A 49 28.73 -21.95 10.11
CA ILE A 49 28.82 -20.97 11.18
C ILE A 49 28.12 -21.56 12.41
N ASP A 50 28.84 -21.71 13.52
CA ASP A 50 28.25 -22.15 14.79
C ASP A 50 27.40 -21.03 15.41
N PHE A 51 26.15 -21.34 15.75
CA PHE A 51 25.25 -20.40 16.38
C PHE A 51 24.21 -21.06 17.28
N GLU A 52 23.74 -20.31 18.27
CA GLU A 52 22.57 -20.62 19.09
C GLU A 52 21.31 -20.02 18.43
N GLU A 53 20.38 -20.86 17.98
CA GLU A 53 19.08 -20.42 17.49
C GLU A 53 18.13 -20.10 18.67
N ILE A 54 17.75 -18.83 18.82
CA ILE A 54 16.80 -18.37 19.83
C ILE A 54 15.47 -18.08 19.14
N ARG A 55 14.46 -18.91 19.43
CA ARG A 55 13.12 -18.73 18.85
C ARG A 55 12.43 -17.50 19.45
N VAL A 56 11.95 -16.62 18.57
CA VAL A 56 11.07 -15.48 18.90
C VAL A 56 9.75 -15.70 18.18
N ASP A 57 8.72 -16.15 18.90
CA ASP A 57 7.41 -16.49 18.33
C ASP A 57 6.61 -15.23 18.00
N VAL A 58 6.52 -14.91 16.71
CA VAL A 58 5.87 -13.70 16.20
C VAL A 58 4.35 -13.76 16.39
N LEU A 59 3.75 -14.95 16.34
CA LEU A 59 2.32 -15.16 16.56
C LEU A 59 1.93 -14.91 18.01
N LYS A 60 2.84 -15.17 18.95
CA LYS A 60 2.69 -14.85 20.38
C LYS A 60 3.15 -13.44 20.73
N ASN A 61 3.42 -12.58 19.74
CA ASN A 61 3.81 -11.19 19.95
C ASN A 61 5.13 -11.03 20.75
N GLN A 62 6.00 -12.05 20.79
CA GLN A 62 7.26 -12.02 21.56
C GLN A 62 8.24 -10.97 21.06
N GLN A 63 8.16 -10.60 19.78
CA GLN A 63 8.93 -9.50 19.19
C GLN A 63 8.62 -8.12 19.82
N PHE A 64 7.54 -8.00 20.57
CA PHE A 64 7.18 -6.78 21.30
C PHE A 64 7.61 -6.79 22.77
N SER A 65 8.19 -7.89 23.26
CA SER A 65 8.64 -8.00 24.65
C SER A 65 9.77 -7.01 24.96
N PRO A 66 9.89 -6.51 26.21
CA PRO A 66 10.99 -5.64 26.60
C PRO A 66 12.36 -6.27 26.35
N GLU A 67 12.50 -7.57 26.60
CA GLU A 67 13.74 -8.33 26.44
C GLU A 67 14.17 -8.36 24.98
N TYR A 68 13.24 -8.64 24.05
CA TYR A 68 13.57 -8.65 22.63
C TYR A 68 13.77 -7.24 22.07
N LYS A 69 13.02 -6.25 22.53
CA LYS A 69 13.23 -4.84 22.15
C LYS A 69 14.61 -4.31 22.55
N ALA A 70 15.22 -4.86 23.61
CA ALA A 70 16.60 -4.56 23.98
C ALA A 70 17.64 -5.14 22.98
N ILE A 71 17.23 -6.06 22.11
CA ILE A 71 18.05 -6.64 21.03
C ILE A 71 17.72 -5.96 19.69
N ASN A 72 16.44 -5.97 19.31
CA ASN A 72 15.92 -5.27 18.14
C ASN A 72 14.80 -4.28 18.53
N PRO A 73 15.12 -2.98 18.66
CA PRO A 73 14.13 -1.94 18.98
C PRO A 73 13.07 -1.71 17.90
N MET A 74 13.22 -2.29 16.71
CA MET A 74 12.22 -2.28 15.64
C MET A 74 11.14 -3.35 15.83
N SER A 75 11.30 -4.26 16.81
CA SER A 75 10.34 -5.34 17.09
C SER A 75 10.05 -6.23 15.88
N GLN A 76 11.12 -6.59 15.15
CA GLN A 76 11.08 -7.46 13.98
C GLN A 76 12.13 -8.56 14.09
N VAL A 77 11.91 -9.68 13.43
CA VAL A 77 12.89 -10.77 13.30
C VAL A 77 13.41 -10.84 11.85
N PRO A 78 14.67 -11.24 11.60
CA PRO A 78 15.65 -11.73 12.58
C PRO A 78 16.49 -10.63 13.24
N ALA A 79 17.21 -11.01 14.30
CA ALA A 79 18.31 -10.25 14.89
C ALA A 79 19.44 -11.19 15.30
N ILE A 80 20.67 -10.68 15.41
CA ILE A 80 21.82 -11.44 15.91
C ILE A 80 22.50 -10.73 17.09
N VAL A 81 23.15 -11.53 17.93
CA VAL A 81 24.09 -11.06 18.96
C VAL A 81 25.40 -11.83 18.79
N ASP A 82 26.46 -11.10 18.48
CA ASP A 82 27.83 -11.61 18.34
C ASP A 82 28.71 -10.93 19.41
N GLY A 83 28.91 -11.61 20.53
CA GLY A 83 29.50 -11.02 21.73
C GLY A 83 28.72 -9.79 22.22
N ARG A 84 29.34 -8.60 22.14
CA ARG A 84 28.70 -7.31 22.50
C ARG A 84 27.99 -6.64 21.31
N PHE A 85 28.22 -7.12 20.10
CA PHE A 85 27.66 -6.54 18.89
C PHE A 85 26.25 -7.10 18.65
N LYS A 86 25.26 -6.20 18.51
CA LYS A 86 23.87 -6.54 18.18
C LYS A 86 23.56 -6.01 16.80
N LEU A 87 22.96 -6.81 15.93
CA LEU A 87 22.61 -6.40 14.58
C LEU A 87 21.22 -6.92 14.20
N PHE A 88 20.48 -6.12 13.44
CA PHE A 88 19.17 -6.45 12.89
C PHE A 88 19.08 -5.87 11.48
N GLU A 89 18.00 -6.20 10.76
CA GLU A 89 17.88 -6.19 9.30
C GLU A 89 18.62 -7.35 8.63
N SER A 90 17.88 -8.16 7.87
CA SER A 90 18.39 -9.44 7.38
C SER A 90 19.48 -9.32 6.32
N HIS A 91 19.43 -8.32 5.43
CA HIS A 91 20.49 -8.15 4.44
C HIS A 91 21.77 -7.65 5.13
N ALA A 92 21.66 -6.69 6.05
CA ALA A 92 22.77 -6.29 6.91
C ALA A 92 23.39 -7.47 7.68
N ILE A 93 22.57 -8.36 8.26
CA ILE A 93 23.02 -9.59 8.92
C ILE A 93 23.76 -10.50 7.94
N LEU A 94 23.19 -10.81 6.78
CA LEU A 94 23.81 -11.70 5.79
C LEU A 94 25.16 -11.14 5.29
N ILE A 95 25.25 -9.82 5.07
CA ILE A 95 26.49 -9.15 4.69
C ILE A 95 27.53 -9.24 5.82
N TYR A 96 27.11 -8.97 7.06
CA TYR A 96 27.98 -9.07 8.25
C TYR A 96 28.55 -10.48 8.39
N LEU A 97 27.68 -11.50 8.35
CA LEU A 97 28.09 -12.90 8.46
C LEU A 97 29.04 -13.29 7.31
N SER A 98 28.75 -12.85 6.08
CA SER A 98 29.60 -13.08 4.92
C SER A 98 31.00 -12.49 5.05
N CYS A 99 31.14 -11.37 5.77
CA CYS A 99 32.40 -10.65 5.90
C CYS A 99 33.17 -11.01 7.18
N SER A 100 32.50 -11.47 8.22
CA SER A 100 33.08 -11.61 9.57
C SER A 100 33.53 -13.03 9.90
N PHE A 101 32.91 -14.04 9.29
CA PHE A 101 33.18 -15.44 9.62
C PHE A 101 34.18 -16.05 8.61
N PRO A 102 35.25 -16.70 9.10
CA PRO A 102 36.22 -17.36 8.23
C PRO A 102 35.58 -18.56 7.53
N GLY A 103 36.08 -18.89 6.34
CA GLY A 103 35.59 -20.04 5.56
C GLY A 103 34.32 -19.78 4.75
N VAL A 104 33.65 -18.63 4.96
CA VAL A 104 32.51 -18.24 4.12
C VAL A 104 33.00 -17.94 2.70
N SER A 105 32.44 -18.64 1.72
CA SER A 105 32.87 -18.51 0.33
C SER A 105 32.45 -17.17 -0.29
N SER A 106 33.36 -16.57 -1.06
CA SER A 106 33.18 -15.23 -1.64
C SER A 106 32.05 -15.10 -2.66
N HIS A 107 31.46 -16.21 -3.13
CA HIS A 107 30.32 -16.17 -4.05
C HIS A 107 29.05 -15.59 -3.38
N TRP A 108 28.91 -15.77 -2.06
CA TRP A 108 27.83 -15.17 -1.28
C TRP A 108 27.85 -13.64 -1.33
N TYR A 109 29.04 -13.05 -1.15
CA TYR A 109 29.27 -11.62 -1.18
C TYR A 109 30.67 -11.29 -1.75
N PRO A 110 30.78 -11.03 -3.06
CA PRO A 110 32.06 -10.89 -3.73
C PRO A 110 32.92 -9.71 -3.29
N GLY A 111 34.23 -9.91 -3.36
CA GLY A 111 35.25 -8.86 -3.24
C GLY A 111 35.17 -7.79 -4.33
N ASP A 112 34.78 -8.20 -5.55
CA ASP A 112 34.64 -7.33 -6.71
C ASP A 112 33.54 -6.28 -6.52
N VAL A 113 33.91 -5.01 -6.69
CA VAL A 113 33.06 -3.86 -6.40
C VAL A 113 31.84 -3.83 -7.32
N SER A 114 31.99 -4.15 -8.60
CA SER A 114 30.89 -4.14 -9.57
C SER A 114 29.88 -5.26 -9.32
N LYS A 115 30.33 -6.49 -9.05
CA LYS A 115 29.46 -7.62 -8.70
C LYS A 115 28.72 -7.35 -7.40
N ARG A 116 29.41 -6.84 -6.38
CA ARG A 116 28.82 -6.46 -5.10
C ARG A 116 27.76 -5.38 -5.26
N ALA A 117 28.03 -4.34 -6.06
CA ALA A 117 27.07 -3.29 -6.33
C ALA A 117 25.80 -3.82 -7.04
N LYS A 118 25.94 -4.79 -7.95
CA LYS A 118 24.79 -5.46 -8.56
C LYS A 118 23.98 -6.29 -7.57
N ILE A 119 24.63 -6.98 -6.63
CA ILE A 119 23.93 -7.69 -5.53
C ILE A 119 23.13 -6.68 -4.68
N HIS A 120 23.75 -5.58 -4.26
CA HIS A 120 23.06 -4.51 -3.53
C HIS A 120 21.86 -3.96 -4.30
N SER A 121 22.02 -3.76 -5.62
CA SER A 121 20.92 -3.31 -6.49
C SER A 121 19.72 -4.28 -6.48
N VAL A 122 19.96 -5.60 -6.46
CA VAL A 122 18.87 -6.57 -6.36
C VAL A 122 18.21 -6.55 -4.97
N LEU A 123 19.01 -6.44 -3.91
CA LEU A 123 18.53 -6.41 -2.51
C LEU A 123 17.68 -5.15 -2.23
N ASP A 124 18.14 -3.97 -2.67
CA ASP A 124 17.39 -2.71 -2.58
C ASP A 124 16.06 -2.82 -3.35
N TRP A 125 16.11 -3.32 -4.59
CA TRP A 125 14.92 -3.53 -5.41
C TRP A 125 13.91 -4.49 -4.74
N HIS A 126 14.38 -5.56 -4.12
CA HIS A 126 13.54 -6.56 -3.46
C HIS A 126 12.64 -5.97 -2.37
N HIS A 127 13.16 -5.07 -1.52
CA HIS A 127 12.39 -4.47 -0.42
C HIS A 127 11.12 -3.75 -0.89
N SER A 128 11.25 -2.93 -1.94
CA SER A 128 10.15 -2.09 -2.42
C SER A 128 9.22 -2.81 -3.40
N ASN A 129 9.67 -3.94 -3.96
CA ASN A 129 8.98 -4.66 -5.03
C ASN A 129 8.58 -6.08 -4.59
N LEU A 130 9.45 -7.07 -4.78
CA LEU A 130 9.13 -8.48 -4.59
C LEU A 130 8.54 -8.77 -3.21
N ARG A 131 9.20 -8.26 -2.15
CA ARG A 131 8.74 -8.43 -0.76
C ARG A 131 7.38 -7.81 -0.52
N ARG A 132 7.17 -6.58 -1.00
CA ARG A 132 5.90 -5.88 -0.88
C ARG A 132 4.76 -6.65 -1.54
N GLY A 133 5.01 -7.22 -2.72
CA GLY A 133 4.05 -8.04 -3.43
C GLY A 133 3.76 -9.35 -2.71
N ALA A 134 4.78 -10.18 -2.50
CA ALA A 134 4.64 -11.52 -1.93
C ALA A 134 4.07 -11.50 -0.50
N ALA A 135 4.66 -10.69 0.39
CA ALA A 135 4.17 -10.56 1.75
C ALA A 135 2.80 -9.89 1.81
N GLY A 136 2.52 -8.95 0.90
CA GLY A 136 1.21 -8.31 0.79
C GLY A 136 0.10 -9.31 0.41
N VAL A 137 0.36 -10.22 -0.53
CA VAL A 137 -0.60 -11.27 -0.90
C VAL A 137 -0.85 -12.16 0.31
N VAL A 138 0.20 -12.81 0.83
CA VAL A 138 0.07 -13.80 1.92
C VAL A 138 -0.51 -13.19 3.20
N PHE A 139 -0.15 -11.95 3.52
CA PHE A 139 -0.72 -11.28 4.69
C PHE A 139 -2.22 -11.05 4.53
N ASN A 140 -2.66 -10.47 3.40
CA ASN A 140 -4.07 -10.10 3.22
C ASN A 140 -4.98 -11.30 2.95
N THR A 141 -4.44 -12.41 2.41
CA THR A 141 -5.21 -13.63 2.14
C THR A 141 -5.21 -14.62 3.30
N ILE A 142 -4.05 -14.86 3.92
CA ILE A 142 -3.88 -15.93 4.93
C ILE A 142 -3.69 -15.35 6.33
N LEU A 143 -2.66 -14.52 6.55
CA LEU A 143 -2.23 -14.18 7.91
C LEU A 143 -3.18 -13.21 8.64
N ALA A 144 -3.78 -12.25 7.95
CA ALA A 144 -4.72 -11.31 8.57
C ALA A 144 -5.97 -12.05 9.10
N PRO A 145 -6.67 -12.88 8.30
CA PRO A 145 -7.80 -13.67 8.79
C PRO A 145 -7.46 -14.58 9.97
N LEU A 146 -6.29 -15.23 9.95
CA LEU A 146 -5.83 -16.09 11.05
C LEU A 146 -5.62 -15.33 12.36
N ASN A 147 -5.33 -14.03 12.28
CA ASN A 147 -5.17 -13.16 13.44
C ASN A 147 -6.46 -12.39 13.78
N GLY A 148 -7.62 -12.81 13.25
CA GLY A 148 -8.92 -12.17 13.49
C GLY A 148 -9.08 -10.81 12.81
N ILE A 149 -8.18 -10.45 11.91
CA ILE A 149 -8.27 -9.23 11.10
C ILE A 149 -9.04 -9.57 9.81
N PRO A 150 -10.10 -8.84 9.45
CA PRO A 150 -10.82 -9.08 8.21
C PRO A 150 -9.88 -9.08 7.00
N SER A 151 -10.04 -10.07 6.10
CA SER A 151 -9.33 -10.06 4.82
C SER A 151 -9.73 -8.82 4.01
N SER A 152 -8.79 -8.26 3.27
CA SER A 152 -9.06 -7.22 2.28
C SER A 152 -8.76 -7.78 0.88
N PRO A 153 -9.78 -8.25 0.15
CA PRO A 153 -9.61 -8.77 -1.22
C PRO A 153 -8.98 -7.72 -2.15
N GLN A 154 -9.32 -6.45 -1.96
CA GLN A 154 -8.75 -5.36 -2.75
C GLN A 154 -7.25 -5.17 -2.45
N ALA A 155 -6.83 -5.20 -1.17
CA ALA A 155 -5.42 -5.09 -0.82
C ALA A 155 -4.61 -6.30 -1.30
N ALA A 156 -5.18 -7.51 -1.23
CA ALA A 156 -4.59 -8.72 -1.79
C ALA A 156 -4.38 -8.60 -3.31
N LYS A 157 -5.40 -8.13 -4.05
CA LYS A 157 -5.32 -7.93 -5.50
C LYS A 157 -4.28 -6.88 -5.90
N GLU A 158 -4.16 -5.77 -5.15
CA GLU A 158 -3.11 -4.78 -5.41
C GLU A 158 -1.71 -5.31 -5.10
N ALA A 159 -1.56 -6.08 -4.01
CA ALA A 159 -0.29 -6.75 -3.71
C ALA A 159 0.08 -7.77 -4.80
N GLU A 160 -0.89 -8.52 -5.32
CA GLU A 160 -0.68 -9.49 -6.39
C GLU A 160 -0.20 -8.80 -7.68
N LYS A 161 -0.78 -7.65 -8.05
CA LYS A 161 -0.28 -6.86 -9.20
C LYS A 161 1.19 -6.49 -9.03
N ILE A 162 1.62 -6.11 -7.82
CA ILE A 162 3.02 -5.81 -7.53
C ILE A 162 3.88 -7.09 -7.64
N LEU A 163 3.40 -8.22 -7.11
CA LEU A 163 4.08 -9.51 -7.20
C LEU A 163 4.28 -9.94 -8.65
N MET A 164 3.24 -9.92 -9.48
CA MET A 164 3.31 -10.33 -10.90
C MET A 164 4.27 -9.45 -11.70
N ARG A 165 4.28 -8.13 -11.46
CA ARG A 165 5.29 -7.23 -12.06
C ARG A 165 6.70 -7.57 -11.58
N SER A 166 6.86 -7.92 -10.31
CA SER A 166 8.16 -8.28 -9.73
C SER A 166 8.70 -9.59 -10.30
N LEU A 167 7.84 -10.62 -10.41
CA LEU A 167 8.17 -11.90 -11.05
C LEU A 167 8.55 -11.72 -12.53
N SER A 168 7.82 -10.86 -13.25
CA SER A 168 8.19 -10.51 -14.63
C SER A 168 9.57 -9.86 -14.73
N LYS A 169 9.95 -8.99 -13.78
CA LYS A 169 11.30 -8.39 -13.74
C LYS A 169 12.37 -9.40 -13.33
N LEU A 170 12.07 -10.33 -12.43
CA LEU A 170 12.98 -11.43 -12.11
C LEU A 170 13.27 -12.28 -13.35
N GLU A 171 12.21 -12.77 -14.01
CA GLU A 171 12.29 -13.62 -15.20
C GLU A 171 13.07 -12.97 -16.35
N ASN A 172 12.71 -11.73 -16.71
CA ASN A 172 13.15 -11.12 -17.96
C ASN A 172 14.42 -10.28 -17.83
N PHE A 173 14.80 -9.90 -16.60
CA PHE A 173 15.94 -9.02 -16.37
C PHE A 173 16.94 -9.63 -15.39
N TRP A 174 16.54 -9.93 -14.16
CA TRP A 174 17.51 -10.36 -13.14
C TRP A 174 18.07 -11.77 -13.37
N LEU A 175 17.28 -12.66 -13.99
CA LEU A 175 17.64 -14.02 -14.39
C LEU A 175 17.89 -14.16 -15.90
N LYS A 176 18.07 -13.03 -16.59
CA LYS A 176 18.25 -13.05 -18.05
C LYS A 176 19.49 -13.84 -18.46
N ASP A 177 20.62 -13.55 -17.81
CA ASP A 177 21.97 -13.91 -18.28
C ASP A 177 22.65 -15.01 -17.43
N GLY A 178 21.96 -15.64 -16.47
CA GLY A 178 22.57 -16.71 -15.67
C GLY A 178 21.58 -17.54 -14.87
N ARG A 179 22.12 -18.62 -14.26
CA ARG A 179 21.37 -19.57 -13.43
C ARG A 179 20.94 -18.94 -12.10
N PHE A 180 21.76 -18.05 -11.58
CA PHE A 180 21.51 -17.28 -10.37
C PHE A 180 21.47 -15.78 -10.70
N LEU A 181 20.92 -14.99 -9.79
CA LEU A 181 20.81 -13.55 -9.92
C LEU A 181 22.18 -12.92 -10.22
N VAL A 182 22.17 -11.81 -10.96
CA VAL A 182 23.39 -11.10 -11.38
C VAL A 182 24.27 -11.91 -12.34
N GLY A 183 23.73 -12.97 -12.96
CA GLY A 183 24.43 -13.74 -14.00
C GLY A 183 25.49 -14.71 -13.45
N SER A 184 25.38 -15.11 -12.18
CA SER A 184 26.35 -15.97 -11.51
C SER A 184 26.08 -17.46 -11.77
N SER A 185 27.15 -18.28 -11.68
CA SER A 185 27.05 -19.75 -11.68
C SER A 185 26.75 -20.34 -10.30
N GLN A 186 26.87 -19.54 -9.24
CA GLN A 186 26.62 -19.90 -7.84
C GLN A 186 25.72 -18.86 -7.15
N PRO A 187 24.91 -19.25 -6.15
CA PRO A 187 23.97 -18.33 -5.49
C PRO A 187 24.69 -17.30 -4.60
N SER A 188 24.18 -16.07 -4.59
CA SER A 188 24.61 -15.02 -3.68
C SER A 188 23.65 -14.86 -2.50
N ILE A 189 23.94 -13.95 -1.57
CA ILE A 189 23.00 -13.58 -0.50
C ILE A 189 21.66 -13.07 -1.06
N ALA A 190 21.65 -12.45 -2.26
CA ALA A 190 20.42 -12.03 -2.90
C ALA A 190 19.58 -13.24 -3.33
N ASP A 191 20.20 -14.29 -3.85
CA ASP A 191 19.48 -15.50 -4.25
C ASP A 191 18.76 -16.13 -3.07
N LEU A 192 19.49 -16.32 -1.97
CA LEU A 192 18.94 -16.89 -0.75
C LEU A 192 17.79 -16.05 -0.17
N SER A 193 17.98 -14.72 -0.07
CA SER A 193 16.96 -13.81 0.45
C SER A 193 15.68 -13.82 -0.39
N LEU A 194 15.79 -13.69 -1.71
CA LEU A 194 14.63 -13.60 -2.59
C LEU A 194 13.91 -14.94 -2.75
N VAL A 195 14.62 -16.08 -2.73
CA VAL A 195 13.96 -17.40 -2.73
C VAL A 195 13.20 -17.61 -1.42
N CYS A 196 13.77 -17.31 -0.25
CA CYS A 196 13.05 -17.41 1.01
C CYS A 196 11.79 -16.52 1.05
N GLU A 197 11.83 -15.35 0.38
CA GLU A 197 10.67 -14.50 0.16
C GLU A 197 9.59 -15.26 -0.64
N LEU A 198 9.91 -15.80 -1.81
CA LEU A 198 8.93 -16.50 -2.65
C LEU A 198 8.39 -17.77 -2.01
N MET A 199 9.20 -18.47 -1.22
CA MET A 199 8.76 -19.67 -0.50
C MET A 199 7.57 -19.42 0.42
N GLN A 200 7.31 -18.17 0.87
CA GLN A 200 6.10 -17.89 1.66
C GLN A 200 4.79 -18.14 0.89
N LEU A 201 4.82 -18.10 -0.45
CA LEU A 201 3.65 -18.34 -1.30
C LEU A 201 3.14 -19.78 -1.16
N GLU A 202 3.96 -20.70 -0.63
CA GLU A 202 3.54 -22.04 -0.23
C GLU A 202 2.41 -22.02 0.82
N LEU A 203 2.17 -20.90 1.52
CA LEU A 203 1.01 -20.77 2.40
C LEU A 203 -0.33 -20.61 1.64
N LEU A 204 -0.29 -20.26 0.36
CA LEU A 204 -1.46 -20.22 -0.50
C LEU A 204 -1.90 -21.64 -0.89
N SER A 205 -3.06 -21.75 -1.54
CA SER A 205 -3.46 -23.01 -2.16
C SER A 205 -2.46 -23.43 -3.26
N GLU A 206 -2.35 -24.74 -3.54
CA GLU A 206 -1.48 -25.23 -4.62
C GLU A 206 -1.86 -24.61 -5.96
N GLU A 207 -3.15 -24.45 -6.22
CA GLU A 207 -3.68 -23.85 -7.43
C GLU A 207 -3.26 -22.37 -7.56
N GLU A 208 -3.37 -21.58 -6.48
CA GLU A 208 -2.95 -20.18 -6.50
C GLU A 208 -1.43 -20.03 -6.61
N CYS A 209 -0.66 -20.82 -5.85
CA CYS A 209 0.79 -20.81 -5.91
C CYS A 209 1.26 -21.17 -7.33
N HIS A 210 0.68 -22.23 -7.91
CA HIS A 210 0.95 -22.64 -9.29
C HIS A 210 0.55 -21.55 -10.30
N ARG A 211 -0.64 -20.97 -10.18
CA ARG A 211 -1.12 -19.87 -11.03
C ARG A 211 -0.18 -18.66 -11.02
N ILE A 212 0.38 -18.33 -9.85
CA ILE A 212 1.28 -17.19 -9.69
C ILE A 212 2.67 -17.49 -10.27
N LEU A 213 3.25 -18.66 -9.99
CA LEU A 213 4.65 -18.97 -10.31
C LEU A 213 4.85 -19.64 -11.66
N SER A 214 3.95 -20.52 -12.10
CA SER A 214 4.11 -21.31 -13.34
C SER A 214 4.34 -20.48 -14.63
N PRO A 215 3.86 -19.22 -14.77
CA PRO A 215 4.18 -18.42 -15.95
C PRO A 215 5.66 -18.01 -16.04
N TYR A 216 6.41 -18.10 -14.95
CA TYR A 216 7.79 -17.60 -14.82
C TYR A 216 8.76 -18.78 -14.68
N LYS A 217 9.05 -19.44 -15.81
CA LYS A 217 9.84 -20.69 -15.85
C LYS A 217 11.24 -20.51 -15.28
N LYS A 218 11.96 -19.44 -15.65
CA LYS A 218 13.30 -19.20 -15.11
C LYS A 218 13.26 -18.92 -13.62
N VAL A 219 12.22 -18.23 -13.12
CA VAL A 219 12.05 -18.03 -11.67
C VAL A 219 11.89 -19.38 -10.96
N VAL A 220 11.05 -20.28 -11.47
CA VAL A 220 10.85 -21.61 -10.88
C VAL A 220 12.15 -22.43 -10.92
N GLU A 221 12.86 -22.45 -12.04
CA GLU A 221 14.15 -23.15 -12.19
C GLU A 221 15.23 -22.58 -11.26
N TRP A 222 15.26 -21.25 -11.09
CA TRP A 222 16.17 -20.56 -10.18
C TRP A 222 15.87 -20.85 -8.71
N MET A 223 14.59 -20.90 -8.33
CA MET A 223 14.17 -21.31 -6.97
C MET A 223 14.66 -22.73 -6.66
N GLU A 224 14.45 -23.68 -7.58
CA GLU A 224 14.92 -25.06 -7.43
C GLU A 224 16.45 -25.14 -7.43
N GLY A 225 17.13 -24.37 -8.28
CA GLY A 225 18.58 -24.27 -8.31
C GLY A 225 19.16 -23.79 -6.97
N THR A 226 18.52 -22.79 -6.35
CA THR A 226 18.93 -22.23 -5.05
C THR A 226 18.65 -23.22 -3.93
N LYS A 227 17.48 -23.89 -3.96
CA LYS A 227 17.15 -24.98 -3.03
C LYS A 227 18.21 -26.08 -3.06
N LYS A 228 18.55 -26.58 -4.26
CA LYS A 228 19.59 -27.61 -4.44
C LYS A 228 20.96 -27.14 -3.96
N ALA A 229 21.33 -25.91 -4.24
CA ALA A 229 22.62 -25.34 -3.82
C ALA A 229 22.74 -25.13 -2.30
N THR A 230 21.62 -25.14 -1.58
CA THR A 230 21.56 -24.93 -0.11
C THR A 230 21.03 -26.16 0.64
N ALA A 231 20.93 -27.30 -0.03
CA ALA A 231 20.57 -28.58 0.58
C ALA A 231 21.69 -29.10 1.52
N PRO A 232 21.33 -29.84 2.60
CA PRO A 232 19.98 -30.17 3.04
C PRO A 232 19.31 -29.06 3.89
N HIS A 233 20.05 -28.02 4.26
CA HIS A 233 19.62 -27.01 5.23
C HIS A 233 18.43 -26.17 4.77
N PHE A 234 18.23 -26.03 3.46
CA PHE A 234 17.04 -25.40 2.92
C PHE A 234 15.76 -26.08 3.42
N ASP A 235 15.63 -27.40 3.21
CA ASP A 235 14.45 -28.15 3.63
C ASP A 235 14.32 -28.21 5.16
N GLU A 236 15.44 -28.37 5.88
CA GLU A 236 15.49 -28.40 7.34
C GLU A 236 14.88 -27.13 7.96
N VAL A 237 15.23 -25.96 7.43
CA VAL A 237 14.75 -24.67 7.95
C VAL A 237 13.30 -24.40 7.51
N HIS A 238 12.90 -24.86 6.31
CA HIS A 238 11.54 -24.69 5.79
C HIS A 238 10.53 -25.71 6.34
N GLU A 239 10.95 -26.73 7.06
CA GLU A 239 10.06 -27.77 7.61
C GLU A 239 8.88 -27.18 8.41
N PHE A 240 9.11 -26.12 9.18
CA PHE A 240 8.05 -25.45 9.94
C PHE A 240 6.99 -24.80 9.04
N LEU A 241 7.43 -24.19 7.94
CA LEU A 241 6.55 -23.61 6.93
C LEU A 241 5.72 -24.70 6.25
N PHE A 242 6.34 -25.82 5.85
CA PHE A 242 5.63 -26.95 5.24
C PHE A 242 4.60 -27.59 6.18
N LYS A 243 4.91 -27.68 7.48
CA LYS A 243 3.95 -28.11 8.50
C LYS A 243 2.78 -27.13 8.64
N ALA A 244 3.03 -25.82 8.59
CA ALA A 244 1.99 -24.80 8.63
C ALA A 244 1.08 -24.87 7.39
N GLN A 245 1.68 -24.99 6.19
CA GLN A 245 0.97 -25.23 4.93
C GLN A 245 0.02 -26.42 5.04
N LYS A 246 0.51 -27.57 5.53
CA LYS A 246 -0.32 -28.78 5.69
C LYS A 246 -1.51 -28.54 6.63
N ARG A 247 -1.29 -27.88 7.78
CA ARG A 247 -2.37 -27.54 8.73
C ARG A 247 -3.42 -26.61 8.13
N PHE A 248 -3.01 -25.64 7.33
CA PHE A 248 -3.96 -24.74 6.66
C PHE A 248 -4.82 -25.51 5.65
N ARG A 249 -4.21 -26.39 4.85
CA ARG A 249 -4.92 -27.23 3.89
C ARG A 249 -6.01 -28.09 4.56
N GLU A 250 -5.68 -28.71 5.70
CA GLU A 250 -6.61 -29.53 6.49
C GLU A 250 -7.78 -28.73 7.10
N GLN A 251 -7.61 -27.43 7.34
CA GLN A 251 -8.67 -26.55 7.86
C GLN A 251 -9.60 -26.04 6.76
N THR A 252 -9.08 -25.76 5.55
CA THR A 252 -9.89 -25.41 4.37
C THR A 252 -10.66 -26.60 3.81
N SER A 253 -10.11 -27.82 3.86
CA SER A 253 -10.79 -29.03 3.36
C SER A 253 -12.01 -29.47 4.22
N LYS A 254 -12.20 -28.91 5.42
CA LYS A 254 -13.42 -29.12 6.23
C LYS A 254 -14.58 -28.19 5.84
N LYS A 255 -14.41 -27.25 4.91
CA LYS A 255 -15.44 -26.31 4.46
C LYS A 255 -15.99 -26.58 3.06
N GLU A 256 -15.42 -27.49 2.29
CA GLU A 256 -15.85 -27.75 0.92
C GLU A 256 -15.94 -29.26 0.64
N SER A 257 -17.16 -29.80 0.71
CA SER A 257 -17.54 -31.03 0.02
C SER A 257 -18.51 -30.68 -1.10
N GLY A 258 -18.03 -30.64 -2.34
CA GLY A 258 -18.84 -30.36 -3.52
C GLY A 258 -18.03 -30.48 -4.81
N LYS A 259 -18.09 -31.66 -5.43
CA LYS A 259 -17.43 -32.15 -6.65
C LYS A 259 -17.38 -31.16 -7.84
N ASN A 260 -16.31 -31.22 -8.65
CA ASN A 260 -16.31 -31.96 -9.94
C ASN A 260 -14.95 -31.97 -10.65
N GLU A 261 -14.71 -33.09 -11.30
CA GLU A 261 -13.51 -33.51 -12.05
C GLU A 261 -13.63 -33.07 -13.52
N PHE A 262 -12.57 -32.50 -14.10
CA PHE A 262 -12.45 -32.32 -15.56
C PHE A 262 -11.06 -32.73 -16.04
N LYS A 263 -11.03 -33.71 -16.96
CA LYS A 263 -9.83 -34.19 -17.65
C LYS A 263 -9.38 -33.18 -18.70
N SER A 264 -8.09 -32.83 -18.71
CA SER A 264 -7.45 -32.06 -19.77
C SER A 264 -6.71 -32.97 -20.75
N LYS A 265 -6.81 -32.66 -22.04
CA LYS A 265 -6.12 -33.33 -23.15
C LYS A 265 -5.02 -32.38 -23.66
N LEU A 266 -3.81 -32.91 -23.76
CA LEU A 266 -2.56 -32.24 -24.14
C LEU A 266 -2.46 -32.06 -25.67
N ILE A 267 -1.94 -30.93 -26.16
CA ILE A 267 -1.35 -30.82 -27.51
C ILE A 267 -0.11 -29.88 -27.44
N TRP A 268 0.99 -30.33 -28.04
CA TRP A 268 2.30 -29.67 -28.20
C TRP A 268 2.53 -29.28 -29.68
N ILE A 269 3.17 -28.12 -29.97
CA ILE A 269 4.02 -27.89 -31.17
C ILE A 269 5.15 -26.86 -30.86
N ASN A 270 6.35 -27.12 -31.41
CA ASN A 270 7.65 -26.44 -31.24
C ASN A 270 7.97 -25.34 -32.28
N GLY A 271 8.84 -24.38 -31.91
CA GLY A 271 10.06 -23.98 -32.65
C GLY A 271 10.09 -22.64 -33.45
N ILE A 272 11.09 -21.78 -33.19
CA ILE A 272 12.18 -21.34 -34.12
C ILE A 272 13.11 -20.22 -33.54
N ILE A 273 14.41 -20.54 -33.61
CA ILE A 273 15.75 -19.89 -33.73
C ILE A 273 15.96 -18.35 -33.63
N VAL A 274 17.12 -18.03 -33.00
CA VAL A 274 17.79 -16.74 -32.68
C VAL A 274 18.66 -16.19 -33.84
N GLN A 275 18.82 -14.86 -33.93
CA GLN A 275 20.04 -14.23 -34.48
C GLN A 275 20.52 -13.05 -33.62
N LEU A 276 21.78 -13.10 -33.18
CA LEU A 276 22.51 -12.01 -32.52
C LEU A 276 23.58 -11.47 -33.48
N LYS A 277 23.60 -10.16 -33.73
CA LYS A 277 24.73 -9.46 -34.35
C LYS A 277 25.62 -8.86 -33.27
N PHE A 278 26.91 -9.14 -33.35
CA PHE A 278 27.95 -8.50 -32.55
C PHE A 278 28.28 -7.12 -33.11
N PHE A 279 28.36 -6.11 -32.24
CA PHE A 279 29.01 -4.84 -32.55
C PHE A 279 30.20 -4.63 -31.61
N THR A 280 31.36 -4.34 -32.19
CA THR A 280 32.58 -3.90 -31.54
C THR A 280 32.39 -2.51 -30.92
N THR A 281 32.86 -2.32 -29.70
CA THR A 281 32.74 -1.05 -28.96
C THR A 281 33.96 -0.14 -29.21
N PRO A 282 33.77 1.14 -29.56
CA PRO A 282 34.86 2.11 -29.55
C PRO A 282 35.30 2.41 -28.11
N LYS A 283 36.58 2.73 -27.92
CA LYS A 283 37.08 3.34 -26.68
C LYS A 283 36.49 4.74 -26.58
N ILE A 284 35.58 4.95 -25.63
CA ILE A 284 35.00 6.27 -25.31
C ILE A 284 35.63 6.76 -24.01
N ASN A 285 36.01 8.03 -24.01
CA ASN A 285 36.55 8.77 -22.88
C ASN A 285 35.60 8.62 -21.66
N MET A 286 36.12 8.09 -20.56
CA MET A 286 35.32 7.53 -19.46
C MET A 286 34.98 8.57 -18.39
N VAL A 287 34.00 9.44 -18.64
CA VAL A 287 33.39 10.28 -17.60
C VAL A 287 32.16 9.55 -17.04
N LEU A 288 32.03 9.50 -15.71
CA LEU A 288 30.84 8.95 -15.04
C LEU A 288 29.61 9.75 -15.50
N LYS A 289 28.57 9.07 -15.97
CA LYS A 289 27.28 9.72 -16.27
C LYS A 289 26.29 9.42 -15.15
N VAL A 290 25.66 10.46 -14.60
CA VAL A 290 24.63 10.35 -13.57
C VAL A 290 23.29 10.79 -14.15
N PHE A 291 22.38 9.84 -14.34
CA PHE A 291 21.03 10.09 -14.81
C PHE A 291 20.12 10.38 -13.61
N ALA A 292 19.61 11.60 -13.53
CA ALA A 292 18.99 12.12 -12.33
C ALA A 292 17.83 13.08 -12.63
N ASP A 293 16.90 13.19 -11.70
CA ASP A 293 15.98 14.32 -11.59
C ASP A 293 16.15 14.95 -10.21
N ARG A 294 16.42 16.25 -10.13
CA ARG A 294 16.66 16.92 -8.84
C ARG A 294 15.40 17.01 -7.96
N ILE A 295 14.19 16.70 -8.48
CA ILE A 295 13.00 16.51 -7.64
C ILE A 295 13.07 15.22 -6.80
N SER A 296 13.86 14.24 -7.25
CA SER A 296 13.98 12.92 -6.63
C SER A 296 15.01 12.94 -5.50
N GLN A 297 14.58 12.56 -4.29
CA GLN A 297 15.42 12.44 -3.09
C GLN A 297 16.70 11.63 -3.33
N PRO A 298 16.63 10.39 -3.85
CA PRO A 298 17.84 9.61 -4.10
C PRO A 298 18.75 10.20 -5.17
N SER A 299 18.20 10.91 -6.16
CA SER A 299 19.02 11.62 -7.15
C SER A 299 19.81 12.75 -6.51
N ARG A 300 19.16 13.56 -5.63
CA ARG A 300 19.83 14.62 -4.87
C ARG A 300 20.99 14.07 -4.02
N ALA A 301 20.78 12.94 -3.35
CA ALA A 301 21.83 12.30 -2.54
C ALA A 301 23.07 11.96 -3.38
N ILE A 302 22.91 11.37 -4.57
CA ILE A 302 24.04 11.00 -5.44
C ILE A 302 24.75 12.25 -5.99
N LEU A 303 24.00 13.27 -6.41
CA LEU A 303 24.59 14.50 -6.93
C LEU A 303 25.42 15.23 -5.86
N ILE A 304 24.89 15.32 -4.63
CA ILE A 304 25.62 15.89 -3.48
C ILE A 304 26.86 15.04 -3.18
N PHE A 305 26.73 13.71 -3.18
CA PHE A 305 27.84 12.81 -2.93
C PHE A 305 28.96 12.99 -3.94
N CYS A 306 28.66 12.99 -5.24
CA CYS A 306 29.66 13.17 -6.28
C CYS A 306 30.37 14.52 -6.15
N LYS A 307 29.60 15.61 -6.02
CA LYS A 307 30.15 16.97 -5.87
C LYS A 307 31.02 17.09 -4.62
N LYS A 308 30.55 16.61 -3.47
CA LYS A 308 31.26 16.70 -2.19
C LYS A 308 32.59 15.94 -2.18
N ASN A 309 32.68 14.87 -2.96
CA ASN A 309 33.89 14.05 -3.03
C ASN A 309 34.75 14.35 -4.27
N GLY A 310 34.46 15.41 -5.02
CA GLY A 310 35.23 15.78 -6.22
C GLY A 310 35.22 14.69 -7.30
N ILE A 311 34.16 13.90 -7.38
CA ILE A 311 33.98 12.92 -8.44
C ILE A 311 33.53 13.67 -9.68
N ASP A 312 34.29 13.61 -10.77
CA ASP A 312 33.89 14.19 -12.05
C ASP A 312 32.77 13.37 -12.69
N PHE A 313 31.66 14.03 -13.04
CA PHE A 313 30.53 13.39 -13.69
C PHE A 313 29.77 14.33 -14.64
N GLU A 314 29.14 13.73 -15.63
CA GLU A 314 28.14 14.35 -16.49
C GLU A 314 26.75 14.12 -15.88
N GLU A 315 26.07 15.18 -15.46
CA GLU A 315 24.67 15.12 -15.02
C GLU A 315 23.74 15.07 -16.24
N ILE A 316 23.02 13.97 -16.41
CA ILE A 316 22.01 13.81 -17.46
C ILE A 316 20.63 13.89 -16.83
N ARG A 317 19.92 14.99 -17.11
CA ARG A 317 18.57 15.19 -16.59
C ARG A 317 17.58 14.21 -17.23
N VAL A 318 16.83 13.49 -16.40
CA VAL A 318 15.71 12.64 -16.80
C VAL A 318 14.45 13.20 -16.16
N ASP A 319 13.72 14.04 -16.89
CA ASP A 319 12.56 14.76 -16.39
C ASP A 319 11.37 13.81 -16.13
N VAL A 320 11.07 13.61 -14.85
CA VAL A 320 10.04 12.65 -14.42
C VAL A 320 8.61 13.15 -14.69
N PHE A 321 8.42 14.47 -14.78
CA PHE A 321 7.13 15.08 -15.12
C PHE A 321 6.83 14.95 -16.63
N LYS A 322 7.88 14.84 -17.46
CA LYS A 322 7.77 14.54 -18.89
C LYS A 322 7.79 13.04 -19.21
N ASN A 323 7.70 12.18 -18.19
CA ASN A 323 7.71 10.73 -18.38
C ASN A 323 8.98 10.19 -19.07
N GLN A 324 10.11 10.93 -19.01
CA GLN A 324 11.35 10.54 -19.68
C GLN A 324 11.93 9.22 -19.14
N GLN A 325 11.62 8.90 -17.87
CA GLN A 325 11.96 7.63 -17.25
C GLN A 325 11.31 6.41 -17.92
N PHE A 326 10.28 6.61 -18.74
CA PHE A 326 9.60 5.54 -19.47
C PHE A 326 10.04 5.39 -20.93
N THR A 327 10.94 6.26 -21.40
CA THR A 327 11.48 6.21 -22.76
C THR A 327 12.28 4.93 -23.01
N PRO A 328 12.28 4.37 -24.23
CA PRO A 328 13.12 3.23 -24.58
C PRO A 328 14.60 3.47 -24.28
N GLU A 329 15.09 4.68 -24.54
CA GLU A 329 16.48 5.09 -24.34
C GLU A 329 16.86 4.99 -22.85
N TYR A 330 16.03 5.52 -21.95
CA TYR A 330 16.30 5.44 -20.52
C TYR A 330 16.07 4.03 -19.96
N LYS A 331 15.07 3.30 -20.45
CA LYS A 331 14.83 1.89 -20.07
C LYS A 331 16.01 0.98 -20.40
N ALA A 332 16.78 1.29 -21.44
CA ALA A 332 18.03 0.60 -21.75
C ALA A 332 19.16 0.86 -20.73
N ILE A 333 19.00 1.88 -19.87
CA ILE A 333 19.92 2.21 -18.77
C ILE A 333 19.36 1.68 -17.44
N ASN A 334 18.13 2.05 -17.11
CA ASN A 334 17.40 1.54 -15.96
C ASN A 334 16.06 0.90 -16.39
N PRO A 335 16.00 -0.44 -16.51
CA PRO A 335 14.78 -1.16 -16.86
C PRO A 335 13.64 -1.04 -15.83
N MET A 336 13.91 -0.51 -14.64
CA MET A 336 12.90 -0.22 -13.62
C MET A 336 12.17 1.10 -13.87
N SER A 337 12.61 1.90 -14.86
CA SER A 337 12.00 3.19 -15.21
C SER A 337 11.98 4.17 -14.03
N GLN A 338 13.06 4.19 -13.25
CA GLN A 338 13.23 5.03 -12.07
C GLN A 338 14.55 5.80 -12.15
N VAL A 339 14.60 6.97 -11.53
CA VAL A 339 15.84 7.71 -11.28
C VAL A 339 16.23 7.53 -9.81
N PRO A 340 17.53 7.49 -9.48
CA PRO A 340 18.70 7.71 -10.34
C PRO A 340 19.26 6.43 -10.99
N ALA A 341 20.13 6.62 -11.99
CA ALA A 341 20.99 5.57 -12.56
C ALA A 341 22.37 6.15 -12.91
N ILE A 342 23.40 5.31 -12.98
CA ILE A 342 24.73 5.70 -13.43
C ILE A 342 25.23 4.83 -14.57
N VAL A 343 26.11 5.41 -15.38
CA VAL A 343 26.91 4.71 -16.38
C VAL A 343 28.37 5.08 -16.17
N ASN A 344 29.19 4.10 -15.80
CA ASN A 344 30.65 4.22 -15.70
C ASN A 344 31.30 3.31 -16.76
N GLY A 345 31.67 3.88 -17.90
CA GLY A 345 32.10 3.10 -19.07
C GLY A 345 31.00 2.14 -19.54
N ARG A 346 31.26 0.82 -19.50
CA ARG A 346 30.27 -0.21 -19.83
C ARG A 346 29.40 -0.63 -18.64
N PHE A 347 29.76 -0.22 -17.42
CA PHE A 347 29.05 -0.60 -16.21
C PHE A 347 27.85 0.32 -15.99
N LYS A 348 26.65 -0.28 -15.93
CA LYS A 348 25.40 0.43 -15.62
C LYS A 348 24.92 0.01 -14.24
N LEU A 349 24.52 0.95 -13.41
CA LEU A 349 24.00 0.65 -12.07
C LEU A 349 22.81 1.55 -11.75
N PHE A 350 21.84 1.00 -11.04
CA PHE A 350 20.66 1.68 -10.52
C PHE A 350 20.37 1.12 -9.13
N GLU A 351 19.38 1.69 -8.45
CA GLU A 351 19.21 1.68 -6.99
C GLU A 351 20.21 2.58 -6.27
N SER A 352 19.68 3.50 -5.46
CA SER A 352 20.46 4.63 -4.97
C SER A 352 21.47 4.28 -3.89
N HIS A 353 21.17 3.36 -2.98
CA HIS A 353 22.16 2.92 -1.99
C HIS A 353 23.24 2.08 -2.67
N ALA A 354 22.87 1.18 -3.58
CA ALA A 354 23.84 0.45 -4.42
C ALA A 354 24.79 1.40 -5.17
N ILE A 355 24.27 2.50 -5.74
CA ILE A 355 25.10 3.52 -6.38
C ILE A 355 26.03 4.21 -5.37
N LEU A 356 25.52 4.68 -4.23
CA LEU A 356 26.35 5.35 -3.21
C LEU A 356 27.46 4.43 -2.67
N ILE A 357 27.17 3.15 -2.44
CA ILE A 357 28.15 2.14 -2.04
C ILE A 357 29.20 1.94 -3.16
N TYR A 358 28.76 1.81 -4.41
CA TYR A 358 29.65 1.67 -5.55
C TYR A 358 30.59 2.89 -5.67
N LEU A 359 30.04 4.10 -5.65
CA LEU A 359 30.83 5.33 -5.75
C LEU A 359 31.82 5.44 -4.59
N SER A 360 31.42 5.07 -3.37
CA SER A 360 32.29 5.06 -2.19
C SER A 360 33.47 4.09 -2.31
N CYS A 361 33.30 2.99 -3.05
CA CYS A 361 34.33 1.96 -3.19
C CYS A 361 35.16 2.11 -4.46
N ALA A 362 34.57 2.63 -5.54
CA ALA A 362 35.16 2.61 -6.88
C ALA A 362 36.02 3.84 -7.19
N PHE A 363 35.78 4.97 -6.51
CA PHE A 363 36.48 6.23 -6.78
C PHE A 363 37.57 6.49 -5.73
N PRO A 364 38.82 6.71 -6.15
CA PRO A 364 39.90 7.05 -5.24
C PRO A 364 39.67 8.43 -4.62
N GLY A 365 40.15 8.65 -3.41
CA GLY A 365 40.02 9.93 -2.69
C GLY A 365 38.68 10.12 -1.96
N VAL A 366 37.70 9.24 -2.16
CA VAL A 366 36.49 9.23 -1.34
C VAL A 366 36.84 8.83 0.09
N ALA A 367 36.50 9.69 1.05
CA ALA A 367 36.84 9.47 2.44
C ALA A 367 36.12 8.24 3.02
N SER A 368 36.84 7.42 3.80
CA SER A 368 36.33 6.16 4.34
C SER A 368 35.15 6.33 5.30
N HIS A 369 34.90 7.53 5.83
CA HIS A 369 33.75 7.76 6.72
C HIS A 369 32.40 7.58 6.01
N TRP A 370 32.36 7.81 4.68
CA TRP A 370 31.16 7.57 3.87
C TRP A 370 30.72 6.11 3.91
N TYR A 371 31.68 5.19 3.77
CA TYR A 371 31.50 3.75 3.82
C TYR A 371 32.74 3.07 4.42
N PRO A 372 32.80 2.86 5.74
CA PRO A 372 34.01 2.42 6.44
C PRO A 372 34.51 1.04 6.02
N GLY A 373 35.81 0.75 6.17
CA GLY A 373 36.32 -0.63 6.00
C GLY A 373 35.89 -1.57 7.13
N ASP A 374 35.66 -1.03 8.33
CA ASP A 374 35.23 -1.77 9.50
C ASP A 374 33.89 -2.49 9.26
N VAL A 375 33.87 -3.79 9.49
CA VAL A 375 32.72 -4.64 9.14
C VAL A 375 31.51 -4.32 10.01
N SER A 376 31.71 -4.06 11.30
CA SER A 376 30.63 -3.75 12.25
C SER A 376 29.97 -2.40 11.95
N LYS A 377 30.76 -1.37 11.64
CA LYS A 377 30.26 -0.06 11.21
C LYS A 377 29.52 -0.14 9.88
N ARG A 378 30.04 -0.89 8.90
CA ARG A 378 29.32 -1.12 7.63
C ARG A 378 28.00 -1.83 7.85
N ALA A 379 27.98 -2.87 8.66
CA ALA A 379 26.75 -3.61 8.96
C ALA A 379 25.69 -2.71 9.61
N LYS A 380 26.11 -1.78 10.47
CA LYS A 380 25.19 -0.77 11.03
C LYS A 380 24.69 0.24 10.00
N ILE A 381 25.54 0.69 9.07
CA ILE A 381 25.10 1.52 7.94
C ILE A 381 24.06 0.78 7.09
N HIS A 382 24.34 -0.48 6.71
CA HIS A 382 23.38 -1.31 5.97
C HIS A 382 22.05 -1.47 6.71
N SER A 383 22.10 -1.71 8.02
CA SER A 383 20.91 -1.82 8.87
C SER A 383 20.05 -0.54 8.82
N VAL A 384 20.67 0.65 8.82
CA VAL A 384 19.94 1.92 8.67
C VAL A 384 19.34 2.07 7.26
N LEU A 385 20.10 1.71 6.22
CA LEU A 385 19.67 1.82 4.82
C LEU A 385 18.51 0.86 4.48
N ASP A 386 18.55 -0.37 4.99
CA ASP A 386 17.46 -1.35 4.87
C ASP A 386 16.19 -0.85 5.60
N TRP A 387 16.36 -0.36 6.82
CA TRP A 387 15.27 0.24 7.61
C TRP A 387 14.65 1.44 6.90
N HIS A 388 15.46 2.30 6.28
CA HIS A 388 15.03 3.48 5.54
C HIS A 388 14.05 3.14 4.41
N HIS A 389 14.35 2.11 3.58
CA HIS A 389 13.50 1.70 2.47
C HIS A 389 12.12 1.22 2.92
N SER A 390 12.06 0.44 4.01
CA SER A 390 10.82 -0.20 4.47
C SER A 390 9.97 0.72 5.36
N ASN A 391 10.56 1.79 5.89
CA ASN A 391 9.93 2.66 6.89
C ASN A 391 9.91 4.13 6.45
N LEU A 392 10.98 4.89 6.74
CA LEU A 392 11.02 6.35 6.58
C LEU A 392 10.62 6.79 5.17
N ARG A 393 11.22 6.18 4.13
CA ARG A 393 10.92 6.50 2.73
C ARG A 393 9.47 6.29 2.37
N ARG A 394 8.86 5.19 2.85
CA ARG A 394 7.45 4.90 2.58
C ARG A 394 6.53 5.94 3.19
N GLY A 395 6.83 6.41 4.40
CA GLY A 395 6.07 7.48 5.06
C GLY A 395 6.19 8.80 4.32
N THR A 396 7.42 9.24 4.00
CA THR A 396 7.67 10.50 3.32
C THR A 396 7.11 10.54 1.90
N VAL A 397 7.45 9.55 1.06
CA VAL A 397 6.95 9.46 -0.32
C VAL A 397 5.44 9.33 -0.33
N GLY A 398 4.87 8.49 0.54
CA GLY A 398 3.44 8.29 0.63
C GLY A 398 2.69 9.57 1.02
N LEU A 399 3.24 10.40 1.91
CA LEU A 399 2.67 11.69 2.25
C LEU A 399 2.79 12.66 1.07
N VAL A 400 4.01 12.97 0.64
CA VAL A 400 4.27 14.04 -0.34
C VAL A 400 3.69 13.71 -1.72
N PHE A 401 3.73 12.46 -2.15
CA PHE A 401 3.17 12.07 -3.44
C PHE A 401 1.65 12.24 -3.45
N ASN A 402 0.96 11.71 -2.43
CA ASN A 402 -0.50 11.71 -2.41
C ASN A 402 -1.11 13.06 -2.04
N THR A 403 -0.31 14.06 -1.65
CA THR A 403 -0.77 15.43 -1.38
C THR A 403 -0.29 16.44 -2.42
N ILE A 404 1.01 16.44 -2.75
CA ILE A 404 1.63 17.49 -3.56
C ILE A 404 1.93 17.01 -4.98
N LEU A 405 2.59 15.86 -5.17
CA LEU A 405 3.11 15.50 -6.50
C LEU A 405 2.07 14.88 -7.43
N ALA A 406 1.10 14.11 -6.92
CA ALA A 406 0.06 13.50 -7.76
C ALA A 406 -0.74 14.55 -8.56
N PRO A 407 -1.23 15.67 -7.97
CA PRO A 407 -1.88 16.75 -8.71
C PRO A 407 -1.00 17.33 -9.83
N GLN A 408 0.30 17.43 -9.61
CA GLN A 408 1.26 18.00 -10.56
C GLN A 408 1.44 17.17 -11.83
N ILE A 409 0.99 15.91 -11.81
CA ILE A 409 0.98 14.99 -12.96
C ILE A 409 -0.45 14.60 -13.38
N GLY A 410 -1.46 15.38 -12.97
CA GLY A 410 -2.86 15.17 -13.35
C GLY A 410 -3.56 14.02 -12.63
N LEU A 411 -2.98 13.52 -11.53
CA LEU A 411 -3.62 12.51 -10.67
C LEU A 411 -4.28 13.18 -9.45
N PRO A 412 -5.42 12.68 -8.98
CA PRO A 412 -6.06 13.23 -7.79
C PRO A 412 -5.21 12.94 -6.53
N SER A 413 -5.27 13.87 -5.56
CA SER A 413 -4.73 13.62 -4.23
C SER A 413 -5.46 12.47 -3.54
N ASN A 414 -4.73 11.69 -2.75
CA ASN A 414 -5.28 10.61 -1.93
C ASN A 414 -5.00 10.90 -0.45
N LEU A 415 -5.87 11.71 0.14
CA LEU A 415 -5.70 12.19 1.51
C LEU A 415 -5.73 11.08 2.57
N GLN A 416 -6.42 9.97 2.30
CA GLN A 416 -6.45 8.82 3.20
C GLN A 416 -5.08 8.14 3.26
N THR A 417 -4.52 7.81 2.09
CA THR A 417 -3.17 7.23 2.01
C THR A 417 -2.12 8.21 2.53
N ALA A 418 -2.29 9.52 2.31
CA ALA A 418 -1.41 10.55 2.86
C ALA A 418 -1.40 10.52 4.40
N LYS A 419 -2.57 10.49 5.05
CA LYS A 419 -2.69 10.41 6.53
C LYS A 419 -2.05 9.15 7.11
N GLU A 420 -2.25 8.00 6.47
CA GLU A 420 -1.62 6.74 6.87
C GLU A 420 -0.09 6.80 6.72
N SER A 421 0.39 7.43 5.64
CA SER A 421 1.81 7.61 5.37
C SER A 421 2.44 8.59 6.36
N GLU A 422 1.75 9.66 6.73
CA GLU A 422 2.17 10.60 7.77
C GLU A 422 2.30 9.89 9.13
N LYS A 423 1.34 9.03 9.49
CA LYS A 423 1.46 8.23 10.72
C LYS A 423 2.70 7.33 10.72
N LEU A 424 3.04 6.74 9.58
CA LEU A 424 4.26 5.94 9.42
C LEU A 424 5.52 6.81 9.48
N LEU A 425 5.49 8.00 8.86
CA LEU A 425 6.56 8.99 8.91
C LEU A 425 6.85 9.41 10.35
N MET A 426 5.83 9.83 11.11
CA MET A 426 5.99 10.24 12.51
C MET A 426 6.57 9.11 13.37
N LYS A 427 6.11 7.87 13.20
CA LYS A 427 6.71 6.71 13.86
C LYS A 427 8.19 6.53 13.49
N SER A 428 8.54 6.75 12.23
CA SER A 428 9.91 6.63 11.74
C SER A 428 10.81 7.74 12.29
N LEU A 429 10.32 8.99 12.35
CA LEU A 429 11.01 10.12 12.96
C LEU A 429 11.23 9.89 14.46
N THR A 430 10.26 9.32 15.18
CA THR A 430 10.44 8.92 16.58
C THR A 430 11.57 7.90 16.76
N LYS A 431 11.71 6.94 15.84
CA LYS A 431 12.82 5.96 15.87
C LYS A 431 14.15 6.60 15.50
N LEU A 432 14.14 7.52 14.54
CA LEU A 432 15.32 8.29 14.15
C LEU A 432 15.86 9.10 15.33
N GLU A 433 14.99 9.89 15.98
CA GLU A 433 15.29 10.73 17.15
C GLU A 433 15.81 9.92 18.35
N ASN A 434 15.09 8.86 18.74
CA ASN A 434 15.31 8.21 20.02
C ASN A 434 16.30 7.03 19.95
N PHE A 435 16.53 6.47 18.77
CA PHE A 435 17.37 5.29 18.62
C PHE A 435 18.54 5.53 17.67
N TRP A 436 18.29 5.95 16.44
CA TRP A 436 19.37 6.06 15.45
C TRP A 436 20.32 7.25 15.69
N LEU A 437 19.81 8.34 16.28
CA LEU A 437 20.57 9.54 16.67
C LEU A 437 20.86 9.59 18.17
N LYS A 438 20.80 8.44 18.87
CA LYS A 438 20.97 8.42 20.33
C LYS A 438 22.43 8.62 20.77
N ASP A 439 23.39 8.05 20.03
CA ASP A 439 24.80 7.90 20.44
C ASP A 439 25.78 8.87 19.71
N GLY A 440 25.31 9.77 18.84
CA GLY A 440 26.21 10.65 18.10
C GLY A 440 25.50 11.73 17.28
N SER A 441 26.30 12.66 16.73
CA SER A 441 25.82 13.74 15.86
C SER A 441 25.38 13.24 14.48
N PHE A 442 25.89 12.08 14.05
CA PHE A 442 25.49 11.38 12.83
C PHE A 442 25.02 9.96 13.14
N LEU A 443 24.32 9.36 12.18
CA LEU A 443 23.80 8.00 12.27
C LEU A 443 24.93 7.01 12.56
N VAL A 444 24.58 5.89 13.20
CA VAL A 444 25.52 4.84 13.61
C VAL A 444 26.49 5.30 14.72
N GLY A 445 26.20 6.41 15.43
CA GLY A 445 27.01 6.89 16.55
C GLY A 445 28.37 7.44 16.11
N SER A 446 28.45 7.94 14.87
CA SER A 446 29.66 8.47 14.27
C SER A 446 29.79 9.98 14.51
N SER A 447 31.03 10.47 14.61
CA SER A 447 31.34 11.91 14.58
C SER A 447 31.40 12.47 13.15
N GLN A 448 31.34 11.61 12.13
CA GLN A 448 31.38 11.96 10.71
C GLN A 448 30.20 11.34 9.98
N LEU A 449 29.63 12.06 9.01
CA LEU A 449 28.53 11.57 8.20
C LEU A 449 28.89 10.36 7.35
N SER A 450 27.93 9.50 7.09
CA SER A 450 28.03 8.35 6.19
C SER A 450 27.07 8.48 5.00
N ILE A 451 27.09 7.51 4.10
CA ILE A 451 26.08 7.45 3.03
C ILE A 451 24.65 7.31 3.56
N ALA A 452 24.47 6.70 4.75
CA ALA A 452 23.15 6.62 5.39
C ALA A 452 22.65 8.02 5.77
N ASP A 453 23.53 8.86 6.32
CA ASP A 453 23.16 10.22 6.71
C ASP A 453 22.63 11.02 5.52
N LEU A 454 23.38 11.00 4.42
CA LEU A 454 23.02 11.72 3.21
C LEU A 454 21.72 11.19 2.58
N SER A 455 21.53 9.87 2.53
CA SER A 455 20.30 9.26 2.01
C SER A 455 19.06 9.68 2.80
N LEU A 456 19.11 9.56 4.13
CA LEU A 456 17.94 9.84 4.97
C LEU A 456 17.65 11.34 5.07
N VAL A 457 18.67 12.21 5.11
CA VAL A 457 18.43 13.67 5.08
C VAL A 457 17.79 14.08 3.76
N CYS A 458 18.28 13.61 2.60
CA CYS A 458 17.65 13.92 1.33
C CYS A 458 16.20 13.44 1.24
N GLU A 459 15.88 12.32 1.90
CA GLU A 459 14.50 11.83 2.06
C GLU A 459 13.65 12.84 2.83
N ILE A 460 14.05 13.23 4.04
CA ILE A 460 13.29 14.16 4.89
C ILE A 460 13.18 15.54 4.24
N MET A 461 14.21 16.01 3.53
CA MET A 461 14.16 17.26 2.77
C MET A 461 13.01 17.30 1.76
N GLN A 462 12.45 16.17 1.32
CA GLN A 462 11.27 16.18 0.46
C GLN A 462 10.04 16.84 1.12
N LEU A 463 9.97 16.85 2.46
CA LEU A 463 8.89 17.51 3.20
C LEU A 463 8.86 19.02 2.98
N GLU A 464 9.95 19.61 2.50
CA GLU A 464 9.97 21.02 2.08
C GLU A 464 8.94 21.31 0.98
N LEU A 465 8.49 20.31 0.21
CA LEU A 465 7.39 20.53 -0.74
C LEU A 465 6.03 20.81 -0.08
N LEU A 466 5.88 20.52 1.22
CA LEU A 466 4.67 20.83 1.96
C LEU A 466 4.57 22.34 2.27
N SER A 467 3.45 22.72 2.89
CA SER A 467 3.33 24.04 3.51
C SER A 467 4.37 24.17 4.64
N GLU A 468 4.85 25.38 4.88
CA GLU A 468 5.80 25.65 5.98
C GLU A 468 5.19 25.23 7.32
N THR A 469 3.90 25.50 7.51
CA THR A 469 3.13 25.07 8.68
C THR A 469 3.16 23.55 8.86
N ASP A 470 2.91 22.77 7.81
CA ASP A 470 2.91 21.31 7.89
C ASP A 470 4.30 20.72 8.08
N CYS A 471 5.29 21.25 7.36
CA CYS A 471 6.69 20.84 7.53
C CYS A 471 7.14 21.07 8.98
N ASN A 472 6.86 22.27 9.53
CA ASN A 472 7.18 22.61 10.92
C ASN A 472 6.41 21.75 11.92
N ARG A 473 5.12 21.48 11.68
CA ARG A 473 4.30 20.61 12.54
C ARG A 473 4.87 19.19 12.61
N ILE A 474 5.40 18.68 11.49
CA ILE A 474 5.99 17.34 11.42
C ILE A 474 7.38 17.30 12.06
N LEU A 475 8.25 18.28 11.77
CA LEU A 475 9.67 18.20 12.14
C LEU A 475 10.02 18.85 13.49
N SER A 476 9.35 19.93 13.90
CA SER A 476 9.69 20.65 15.13
C SER A 476 9.68 19.80 16.43
N PRO A 477 8.88 18.71 16.56
CA PRO A 477 8.97 17.85 17.74
C PRO A 477 10.30 17.07 17.85
N TYR A 478 11.04 16.91 16.75
CA TYR A 478 12.21 16.04 16.65
C TYR A 478 13.51 16.85 16.60
N LYS A 479 13.92 17.37 17.76
CA LYS A 479 15.04 18.33 17.88
C LYS A 479 16.37 17.74 17.40
N LYS A 480 16.67 16.48 17.72
CA LYS A 480 17.90 15.83 17.24
C LYS A 480 17.86 15.60 15.75
N VAL A 481 16.71 15.22 15.18
CA VAL A 481 16.54 15.10 13.72
C VAL A 481 16.82 16.43 13.03
N VAL A 482 16.22 17.53 13.51
CA VAL A 482 16.43 18.87 12.94
C VAL A 482 17.90 19.29 13.05
N GLN A 483 18.54 19.07 14.19
CA GLN A 483 19.97 19.38 14.37
C GLN A 483 20.85 18.53 13.44
N TRP A 484 20.60 17.22 13.35
CA TRP A 484 21.33 16.31 12.48
C TRP A 484 21.18 16.66 10.98
N MET A 485 20.00 17.14 10.56
CA MET A 485 19.81 17.68 9.21
C MET A 485 20.68 18.92 8.98
N ALA A 486 20.74 19.85 9.93
CA ALA A 486 21.59 21.03 9.85
C ALA A 486 23.09 20.67 9.81
N ASP A 487 23.52 19.69 10.63
CA ASP A 487 24.89 19.20 10.66
C ASP A 487 25.28 18.51 9.35
N THR A 488 24.37 17.73 8.77
CA THR A 488 24.56 17.09 7.45
C THR A 488 24.67 18.13 6.35
N LYS A 489 23.79 19.15 6.35
CA LYS A 489 23.87 20.29 5.43
C LYS A 489 25.21 21.01 5.55
N LYS A 490 25.67 21.32 6.77
CA LYS A 490 26.98 21.94 7.01
C LYS A 490 28.14 21.08 6.51
N ALA A 491 28.10 19.77 6.77
CA ALA A 491 29.15 18.85 6.34
C ALA A 491 29.24 18.69 4.81
N THR A 492 28.13 18.90 4.11
CA THR A 492 28.02 18.77 2.65
C THR A 492 27.95 20.11 1.90
N ALA A 493 28.17 21.23 2.60
CA ALA A 493 28.22 22.55 2.01
C ALA A 493 29.39 22.70 1.00
N PRO A 494 29.24 23.52 -0.06
CA PRO A 494 28.01 24.24 -0.46
C PRO A 494 27.01 23.37 -1.25
N HIS A 495 27.40 22.16 -1.63
CA HIS A 495 26.69 21.32 -2.60
C HIS A 495 25.29 20.89 -2.14
N PHE A 496 25.06 20.82 -0.82
CA PHE A 496 23.74 20.57 -0.28
C PHE A 496 22.72 21.58 -0.82
N ASP A 497 22.96 22.88 -0.64
CA ASP A 497 22.03 23.91 -1.07
C ASP A 497 21.96 24.02 -2.60
N GLU A 498 23.11 23.89 -3.27
CA GLU A 498 23.22 23.90 -4.74
C GLU A 498 22.29 22.86 -5.40
N VAL A 499 22.26 21.64 -4.86
CA VAL A 499 21.43 20.55 -5.41
C VAL A 499 19.96 20.72 -5.01
N HIS A 500 19.69 21.21 -3.79
CA HIS A 500 18.31 21.42 -3.32
C HIS A 500 17.64 22.67 -3.88
N GLU A 501 18.37 23.59 -4.54
CA GLU A 501 17.79 24.79 -5.15
C GLU A 501 16.59 24.49 -6.07
N PHE A 502 16.65 23.38 -6.82
CA PHE A 502 15.54 22.94 -7.66
C PHE A 502 14.28 22.61 -6.84
N LEU A 503 14.44 21.96 -5.69
CA LEU A 503 13.36 21.60 -4.78
C LEU A 503 12.67 22.86 -4.24
N PHE A 504 13.44 23.86 -3.82
CA PHE A 504 12.90 25.14 -3.32
C PHE A 504 12.18 25.93 -4.44
N LYS A 505 12.73 25.94 -5.66
CA LYS A 505 12.04 26.52 -6.83
C LYS A 505 10.73 25.79 -7.14
N ALA A 506 10.73 24.46 -7.06
CA ALA A 506 9.54 23.64 -7.27
C ALA A 506 8.47 23.91 -6.20
N GLN A 507 8.86 23.97 -4.92
CA GLN A 507 7.98 24.35 -3.81
C GLN A 507 7.30 25.70 -4.08
N LYS A 508 8.07 26.73 -4.43
CA LYS A 508 7.53 28.06 -4.77
C LYS A 508 6.54 27.99 -5.93
N ARG A 509 6.91 27.31 -7.02
CA ARG A 509 6.03 27.13 -8.19
C ARG A 509 4.73 26.43 -7.84
N PHE A 510 4.78 25.35 -7.07
CA PHE A 510 3.59 24.59 -6.68
C PHE A 510 2.67 25.42 -5.80
N ARG A 511 3.22 26.20 -4.86
CA ARG A 511 2.44 27.16 -4.05
C ARG A 511 1.77 28.22 -4.91
N GLU A 512 2.51 28.84 -5.82
CA GLU A 512 1.95 29.86 -6.73
C GLU A 512 0.85 29.28 -7.64
N GLN A 513 0.96 28.02 -8.06
CA GLN A 513 -0.09 27.34 -8.82
C GLN A 513 -1.33 27.10 -7.98
N THR A 514 -1.18 26.62 -6.74
CA THR A 514 -2.32 26.47 -5.82
C THR A 514 -2.95 27.81 -5.46
N SER A 515 -2.15 28.87 -5.28
CA SER A 515 -2.63 30.24 -5.04
C SER A 515 -3.33 30.84 -6.25
N LYS A 516 -2.83 30.59 -7.47
CA LYS A 516 -3.50 31.02 -8.71
C LYS A 516 -4.74 30.21 -9.01
N GLU A 517 -4.78 28.92 -8.67
CA GLU A 517 -5.99 28.10 -8.74
C GLU A 517 -7.00 28.59 -7.70
N SER A 518 -6.58 28.89 -6.46
CA SER A 518 -7.46 29.44 -5.44
C SER A 518 -7.93 30.86 -5.77
N GLU A 519 -7.08 31.73 -6.33
CA GLU A 519 -7.47 33.08 -6.81
C GLU A 519 -8.34 32.99 -8.05
N LYS A 520 -8.12 32.02 -8.95
CA LYS A 520 -8.96 31.79 -10.13
C LYS A 520 -10.27 31.11 -9.75
N ASP A 521 -10.29 30.33 -8.68
CA ASP A 521 -11.49 29.78 -8.03
C ASP A 521 -12.20 30.84 -7.18
N GLU A 522 -11.51 31.83 -6.63
CA GLU A 522 -12.08 32.98 -5.90
C GLU A 522 -12.55 34.08 -6.87
N LEU A 523 -11.86 34.32 -7.98
CA LEU A 523 -12.35 35.14 -9.09
C LEU A 523 -13.48 34.43 -9.81
N LYS A 524 -13.40 33.10 -10.02
CA LYS A 524 -14.54 32.32 -10.49
C LYS A 524 -15.65 32.35 -9.47
N SER A 525 -15.41 32.29 -8.16
CA SER A 525 -16.48 32.36 -7.16
C SER A 525 -17.09 33.76 -7.09
N LYS A 526 -16.31 34.84 -7.22
CA LYS A 526 -16.81 36.22 -7.35
C LYS A 526 -17.54 36.45 -8.69
N PHE A 527 -17.09 35.85 -9.78
CA PHE A 527 -17.73 35.91 -11.09
C PHE A 527 -18.99 35.02 -11.15
N LEU A 528 -18.99 33.86 -10.49
CA LEU A 528 -20.13 32.95 -10.32
C LEU A 528 -21.14 33.48 -9.29
N CYS A 529 -20.70 34.24 -8.29
CA CYS A 529 -21.60 34.95 -7.36
C CYS A 529 -22.35 36.10 -8.06
N SER A 530 -21.88 36.55 -9.24
CA SER A 530 -22.56 37.56 -10.05
C SER A 530 -23.57 37.00 -11.08
N LYS A 531 -23.67 35.67 -11.20
CA LYS A 531 -24.74 34.99 -11.95
C LYS A 531 -25.25 33.79 -11.16
N ASN A 532 -26.45 33.93 -10.59
CA ASN A 532 -27.25 32.84 -10.00
C ASN A 532 -27.00 31.49 -10.71
N MET A 533 -26.31 30.58 -10.03
CA MET A 533 -26.32 29.17 -10.37
C MET A 533 -26.89 28.46 -9.16
N ALA A 534 -28.20 28.21 -9.19
CA ALA A 534 -28.90 27.48 -8.16
C ALA A 534 -28.32 26.07 -7.98
N LEU A 535 -28.34 25.55 -6.76
CA LEU A 535 -28.02 24.14 -6.45
C LEU A 535 -28.88 23.23 -7.33
N LYS A 536 -28.31 22.26 -8.05
CA LYS A 536 -29.09 21.36 -8.92
C LYS A 536 -29.28 20.01 -8.26
N VAL A 537 -30.53 19.57 -8.07
CA VAL A 537 -30.87 18.26 -7.52
C VAL A 537 -31.44 17.39 -8.62
N TYR A 538 -30.63 16.46 -9.13
CA TYR A 538 -31.04 15.46 -10.12
C TYR A 538 -31.77 14.31 -9.43
N ALA A 539 -33.07 14.17 -9.68
CA ALA A 539 -33.94 13.30 -8.91
C ALA A 539 -35.04 12.65 -9.75
N ASP A 540 -35.55 11.52 -9.27
CA ASP A 540 -36.81 10.92 -9.74
C ASP A 540 -37.77 10.81 -8.56
N ARG A 541 -39.00 11.35 -8.67
CA ARG A 541 -39.96 11.29 -7.56
C ARG A 541 -40.49 9.88 -7.24
N MET A 542 -40.27 8.87 -8.08
CA MET A 542 -40.49 7.46 -7.75
C MET A 542 -39.38 6.86 -6.89
N SER A 543 -38.17 7.42 -6.95
CA SER A 543 -37.03 6.97 -6.15
C SER A 543 -37.16 7.42 -4.69
N GLN A 544 -37.14 6.46 -3.76
CA GLN A 544 -37.23 6.75 -2.32
C GLN A 544 -36.11 7.68 -1.84
N PRO A 545 -34.82 7.43 -2.18
CA PRO A 545 -33.74 8.34 -1.82
C PRO A 545 -33.90 9.75 -2.41
N SER A 546 -34.48 9.86 -3.61
CA SER A 546 -34.72 11.16 -4.25
C SER A 546 -35.79 11.95 -3.51
N ARG A 547 -36.90 11.30 -3.12
CA ARG A 547 -37.95 11.96 -2.30
C ARG A 547 -37.40 12.46 -0.97
N ALA A 548 -36.56 11.68 -0.30
CA ALA A 548 -35.95 12.08 0.97
C ALA A 548 -35.08 13.34 0.83
N VAL A 549 -34.25 13.44 -0.23
CA VAL A 549 -33.40 14.61 -0.49
C VAL A 549 -34.24 15.85 -0.84
N LEU A 550 -35.29 15.70 -1.67
CA LEU A 550 -36.17 16.81 -2.04
C LEU A 550 -36.93 17.37 -0.83
N ILE A 551 -37.48 16.50 0.03
CA ILE A 551 -38.15 16.91 1.26
C ILE A 551 -37.17 17.63 2.19
N PHE A 552 -35.95 17.11 2.34
CA PHE A 552 -34.91 17.72 3.16
C PHE A 552 -34.56 19.14 2.66
N CYS A 553 -34.30 19.31 1.37
CA CYS A 553 -33.96 20.61 0.79
C CYS A 553 -35.09 21.64 0.99
N LYS A 554 -36.33 21.27 0.66
CA LYS A 554 -37.49 22.15 0.83
C LYS A 554 -37.72 22.53 2.30
N LYS A 555 -37.68 21.54 3.20
CA LYS A 555 -37.94 21.76 4.64
C LYS A 555 -36.91 22.70 5.29
N ASN A 556 -35.66 22.67 4.82
CA ASN A 556 -34.59 23.50 5.35
C ASN A 556 -34.41 24.82 4.57
N GLY A 557 -35.33 25.16 3.65
CA GLY A 557 -35.26 26.40 2.86
C GLY A 557 -34.02 26.49 1.97
N ILE A 558 -33.47 25.35 1.54
CA ILE A 558 -32.32 25.31 0.62
C ILE A 558 -32.85 25.65 -0.77
N ASP A 559 -32.27 26.66 -1.42
CA ASP A 559 -32.65 27.06 -2.79
C ASP A 559 -32.02 26.09 -3.81
N PHE A 560 -32.83 25.46 -4.65
CA PHE A 560 -32.38 24.47 -5.62
C PHE A 560 -33.27 24.38 -6.87
N GLU A 561 -32.65 24.02 -7.99
CA GLU A 561 -33.28 23.59 -9.23
C GLU A 561 -33.44 22.05 -9.21
N GLU A 562 -34.69 21.57 -9.19
CA GLU A 562 -35.00 20.14 -9.34
C GLU A 562 -34.86 19.73 -10.82
N ILE A 563 -33.93 18.83 -11.13
CA ILE A 563 -33.73 18.29 -12.48
C ILE A 563 -34.25 16.86 -12.52
N ARG A 564 -35.31 16.61 -13.29
CA ARG A 564 -35.90 15.28 -13.43
C ARG A 564 -34.96 14.33 -14.19
N VAL A 565 -34.82 13.11 -13.68
CA VAL A 565 -34.16 11.98 -14.34
C VAL A 565 -35.13 10.79 -14.32
N ASP A 566 -35.77 10.48 -15.43
CA ASP A 566 -36.83 9.47 -15.48
C ASP A 566 -36.24 8.04 -15.46
N VAL A 567 -36.36 7.39 -14.30
CA VAL A 567 -35.82 6.05 -14.04
C VAL A 567 -36.56 4.97 -14.83
N LEU A 568 -37.85 5.18 -15.11
CA LEU A 568 -38.65 4.24 -15.90
C LEU A 568 -38.28 4.27 -17.38
N ARG A 569 -37.78 5.41 -17.86
CA ARG A 569 -37.24 5.58 -19.22
C ARG A 569 -35.75 5.27 -19.33
N ASN A 570 -35.14 4.74 -18.27
CA ASN A 570 -33.71 4.41 -18.21
C ASN A 570 -32.78 5.64 -18.38
N GLU A 571 -33.25 6.85 -18.08
CA GLU A 571 -32.45 8.09 -18.24
C GLU A 571 -31.20 8.11 -17.34
N GLN A 572 -31.22 7.39 -16.22
CA GLN A 572 -30.08 7.19 -15.34
C GLN A 572 -28.91 6.41 -15.99
N PHE A 573 -29.14 5.73 -17.10
CA PHE A 573 -28.10 5.00 -17.85
C PHE A 573 -27.54 5.77 -19.03
N THR A 574 -28.08 6.97 -19.33
CA THR A 574 -27.62 7.83 -20.42
C THR A 574 -26.18 8.31 -20.19
N PRO A 575 -25.39 8.52 -21.25
CA PRO A 575 -24.06 9.11 -21.15
C PRO A 575 -24.06 10.46 -20.43
N GLU A 576 -25.08 11.28 -20.67
CA GLU A 576 -25.28 12.61 -20.10
C GLU A 576 -25.43 12.52 -18.57
N TYR A 577 -26.26 11.60 -18.08
CA TYR A 577 -26.43 11.41 -16.63
C TYR A 577 -25.24 10.71 -15.98
N LYS A 578 -24.59 9.75 -16.66
CA LYS A 578 -23.37 9.09 -16.15
C LYS A 578 -22.21 10.05 -15.95
N ALA A 579 -22.14 11.13 -16.73
CA ALA A 579 -21.19 12.21 -16.51
C ALA A 579 -21.44 12.96 -15.19
N ILE A 580 -22.64 12.86 -14.62
CA ILE A 580 -23.06 13.49 -13.36
C ILE A 580 -22.95 12.51 -12.20
N ASN A 581 -23.55 11.32 -12.33
CA ASN A 581 -23.40 10.22 -11.40
C ASN A 581 -22.96 8.94 -12.15
N PRO A 582 -21.67 8.54 -12.09
CA PRO A 582 -21.17 7.38 -12.82
C PRO A 582 -21.75 6.05 -12.32
N MET A 583 -22.44 6.05 -11.17
CA MET A 583 -23.11 4.87 -10.62
C MET A 583 -24.49 4.63 -11.23
N SER A 584 -24.98 5.52 -12.12
CA SER A 584 -26.32 5.41 -12.74
C SER A 584 -27.46 5.30 -11.71
N GLN A 585 -27.36 6.07 -10.63
CA GLN A 585 -28.33 6.11 -9.53
C GLN A 585 -28.81 7.53 -9.26
N VAL A 586 -30.06 7.67 -8.81
CA VAL A 586 -30.65 8.95 -8.36
C VAL A 586 -30.92 8.90 -6.84
N PRO A 587 -30.76 10.01 -6.10
CA PRO A 587 -30.49 11.36 -6.56
C PRO A 587 -28.99 11.69 -6.69
N ALA A 588 -28.68 12.78 -7.38
CA ALA A 588 -27.35 13.41 -7.40
C ALA A 588 -27.49 14.93 -7.24
N ILE A 589 -26.64 15.56 -6.44
CA ILE A 589 -26.65 17.01 -6.20
C ILE A 589 -25.45 17.62 -6.90
N VAL A 590 -25.64 18.74 -7.60
CA VAL A 590 -24.57 19.49 -8.25
C VAL A 590 -24.61 20.93 -7.78
N ASP A 591 -23.53 21.36 -7.15
CA ASP A 591 -23.31 22.73 -6.72
C ASP A 591 -22.10 23.30 -7.48
N GLY A 592 -22.36 24.03 -8.56
CA GLY A 592 -21.32 24.47 -9.49
C GLY A 592 -20.50 23.29 -10.06
N GLY A 593 -19.22 23.21 -9.68
CA GLY A 593 -18.31 22.12 -10.07
C GLY A 593 -18.33 20.90 -9.14
N PHE A 594 -18.98 21.01 -7.99
CA PHE A 594 -19.07 19.95 -6.99
C PHE A 594 -20.25 19.03 -7.31
N LYS A 595 -19.98 17.72 -7.43
CA LYS A 595 -21.00 16.70 -7.63
C LYS A 595 -21.03 15.80 -6.41
N LEU A 596 -22.16 15.77 -5.72
CA LEU A 596 -22.42 14.94 -4.57
C LEU A 596 -23.41 13.85 -4.94
N PHE A 597 -22.92 12.62 -4.89
CA PHE A 597 -23.75 11.42 -4.87
C PHE A 597 -23.28 10.63 -3.63
N GLU A 598 -24.21 10.48 -2.68
CA GLU A 598 -24.02 9.96 -1.31
C GLU A 598 -22.82 10.48 -0.50
N ARG A 599 -23.07 11.35 0.51
CA ARG A 599 -22.40 11.28 1.83
C ARG A 599 -22.99 12.16 2.94
N TYR A 600 -22.61 11.80 4.17
CA TYR A 600 -23.15 12.19 5.47
C TYR A 600 -22.39 13.32 6.23
N PRO A 601 -23.07 13.98 7.20
CA PRO A 601 -22.61 15.19 7.92
C PRO A 601 -21.45 14.98 8.93
N GLY A 602 -20.95 16.10 9.47
CA GLY A 602 -19.68 16.23 10.19
C GLY A 602 -19.65 15.86 11.69
N ASP A 603 -20.78 15.70 12.38
CA ASP A 603 -20.80 15.24 13.78
C ASP A 603 -20.68 13.71 13.86
N LEU A 604 -19.55 13.22 14.36
CA LEU A 604 -19.19 11.80 14.35
C LEU A 604 -20.13 10.90 15.17
N THR A 605 -20.76 11.40 16.24
CA THR A 605 -21.61 10.57 17.12
C THR A 605 -23.02 10.45 16.56
N LEU A 606 -23.61 11.58 16.15
CA LEU A 606 -24.89 11.59 15.45
C LEU A 606 -24.78 10.83 14.11
N ARG A 607 -23.65 11.00 13.42
CA ARG A 607 -23.32 10.26 12.20
C ARG A 607 -23.25 8.75 12.42
N ALA A 608 -22.59 8.28 13.48
CA ALA A 608 -22.52 6.84 13.76
C ALA A 608 -23.90 6.23 13.99
N LYS A 609 -24.81 6.95 14.66
CA LYS A 609 -26.21 6.52 14.83
C LYS A 609 -26.97 6.49 13.50
N ILE A 610 -26.91 7.56 12.72
CA ILE A 610 -27.54 7.65 11.39
C ILE A 610 -27.03 6.53 10.46
N HIS A 611 -25.71 6.31 10.44
CA HIS A 611 -25.09 5.24 9.64
C HIS A 611 -25.55 3.86 10.08
N SER A 612 -25.58 3.59 11.39
CA SER A 612 -26.01 2.30 11.92
C SER A 612 -27.45 1.97 11.52
N VAL A 613 -28.33 2.96 11.55
CA VAL A 613 -29.73 2.83 11.09
C VAL A 613 -29.81 2.59 9.58
N LEU A 614 -29.06 3.33 8.78
CA LEU A 614 -29.13 3.26 7.31
C LEU A 614 -28.47 2.00 6.75
N ASP A 615 -27.32 1.57 7.31
CA ASP A 615 -26.71 0.28 6.97
C ASP A 615 -27.64 -0.90 7.31
N TRP A 616 -28.32 -0.82 8.47
CA TRP A 616 -29.33 -1.81 8.84
C TRP A 616 -30.54 -1.78 7.89
N HIS A 617 -31.04 -0.59 7.52
CA HIS A 617 -32.16 -0.43 6.57
C HIS A 617 -31.86 -1.06 5.22
N HIS A 618 -30.67 -0.84 4.64
CA HIS A 618 -30.30 -1.37 3.32
C HIS A 618 -30.35 -2.90 3.26
N SER A 619 -29.87 -3.58 4.31
CA SER A 619 -29.81 -5.05 4.34
C SER A 619 -31.12 -5.72 4.79
N ASN A 620 -32.05 -4.96 5.37
CA ASN A 620 -33.27 -5.48 5.99
C ASN A 620 -34.52 -4.82 5.42
N LEU A 621 -34.90 -3.65 5.93
CA LEU A 621 -36.16 -2.98 5.62
C LEU A 621 -36.32 -2.73 4.12
N ARG A 622 -35.32 -2.14 3.47
CA ARG A 622 -35.34 -1.85 2.02
C ARG A 622 -35.47 -3.12 1.19
N ARG A 623 -34.68 -4.15 1.51
CA ARG A 623 -34.71 -5.44 0.80
C ARG A 623 -36.09 -6.10 0.89
N GLY A 624 -36.72 -6.06 2.07
CA GLY A 624 -38.08 -6.56 2.28
C GLY A 624 -39.13 -5.76 1.51
N THR A 625 -39.11 -4.43 1.62
CA THR A 625 -40.09 -3.55 0.95
C THR A 625 -39.98 -3.60 -0.57
N VAL A 626 -38.78 -3.40 -1.12
CA VAL A 626 -38.54 -3.44 -2.57
C VAL A 626 -38.84 -4.82 -3.12
N GLY A 627 -38.39 -5.88 -2.46
CA GLY A 627 -38.65 -7.26 -2.88
C GLY A 627 -40.14 -7.58 -2.93
N LEU A 628 -40.92 -7.09 -1.96
CA LEU A 628 -42.37 -7.24 -1.95
C LEU A 628 -43.03 -6.45 -3.08
N VAL A 629 -42.89 -5.12 -3.07
CA VAL A 629 -43.58 -4.21 -4.01
C VAL A 629 -43.18 -4.51 -5.46
N PHE A 630 -41.91 -4.82 -5.72
CA PHE A 630 -41.46 -5.15 -7.06
C PHE A 630 -42.12 -6.44 -7.56
N ASN A 631 -42.09 -7.52 -6.77
CA ASN A 631 -42.59 -8.81 -7.24
C ASN A 631 -44.12 -8.89 -7.26
N THR A 632 -44.83 -8.05 -6.50
CA THR A 632 -46.31 -8.05 -6.46
C THR A 632 -46.96 -7.02 -7.39
N ILE A 633 -46.37 -5.83 -7.53
CA ILE A 633 -47.00 -4.71 -8.25
C ILE A 633 -46.20 -4.34 -9.51
N LEU A 634 -44.91 -4.03 -9.36
CA LEU A 634 -44.15 -3.43 -10.45
C LEU A 634 -43.79 -4.42 -11.56
N ALA A 635 -43.37 -5.64 -11.22
CA ALA A 635 -43.03 -6.65 -12.22
C ALA A 635 -44.22 -6.96 -13.14
N PRO A 636 -45.44 -7.26 -12.63
CA PRO A 636 -46.63 -7.40 -13.49
C PRO A 636 -46.91 -6.15 -14.35
N LEU A 637 -46.81 -4.96 -13.75
CA LEU A 637 -47.06 -3.69 -14.43
C LEU A 637 -46.05 -3.41 -15.57
N PHE A 638 -44.84 -3.97 -15.48
CA PHE A 638 -43.81 -3.92 -16.52
C PHE A 638 -43.81 -5.15 -17.45
N GLY A 639 -44.79 -6.05 -17.35
CA GLY A 639 -44.84 -7.28 -18.14
C GLY A 639 -43.75 -8.30 -17.80
N LEU A 640 -43.13 -8.18 -16.62
CA LEU A 640 -42.14 -9.10 -16.09
C LEU A 640 -42.81 -10.22 -15.26
N PRO A 641 -42.23 -11.43 -15.20
CA PRO A 641 -42.78 -12.52 -14.41
C PRO A 641 -42.74 -12.18 -12.91
N SER A 642 -43.88 -12.29 -12.24
CA SER A 642 -43.95 -12.20 -10.78
C SER A 642 -43.32 -13.43 -10.13
N ASN A 643 -42.52 -13.23 -9.08
CA ASN A 643 -42.01 -14.30 -8.23
C ASN A 643 -42.70 -14.30 -6.86
N LEU A 644 -43.77 -15.07 -6.74
CA LEU A 644 -44.60 -15.13 -5.54
C LEU A 644 -43.86 -15.68 -4.32
N GLN A 645 -42.88 -16.56 -4.52
CA GLN A 645 -42.05 -17.10 -3.44
C GLN A 645 -41.13 -16.00 -2.88
N THR A 646 -40.46 -15.25 -3.77
CA THR A 646 -39.63 -14.10 -3.38
C THR A 646 -40.48 -13.00 -2.73
N ALA A 647 -41.71 -12.78 -3.17
CA ALA A 647 -42.64 -11.84 -2.52
C ALA A 647 -42.94 -12.25 -1.07
N LYS A 648 -43.28 -13.52 -0.81
CA LYS A 648 -43.54 -14.05 0.54
C LYS A 648 -42.31 -13.95 1.46
N GLU A 649 -41.14 -14.27 0.93
CA GLU A 649 -39.87 -14.16 1.68
C GLU A 649 -39.53 -12.70 2.01
N SER A 650 -39.78 -11.79 1.06
CA SER A 650 -39.56 -10.35 1.22
C SER A 650 -40.54 -9.75 2.23
N GLU A 651 -41.80 -10.18 2.20
CA GLU A 651 -42.81 -9.81 3.20
C GLU A 651 -42.43 -10.28 4.60
N LYS A 652 -41.96 -11.52 4.75
CA LYS A 652 -41.46 -12.03 6.05
C LYS A 652 -40.29 -11.21 6.56
N LEU A 653 -39.36 -10.83 5.69
CA LEU A 653 -38.24 -9.96 6.04
C LEU A 653 -38.70 -8.55 6.43
N LEU A 654 -39.68 -8.00 5.71
CA LEU A 654 -40.31 -6.71 6.00
C LEU A 654 -40.96 -6.71 7.39
N MET A 655 -41.82 -7.69 7.69
CA MET A 655 -42.47 -7.80 9.00
C MET A 655 -41.46 -7.94 10.14
N LYS A 656 -40.39 -8.72 9.94
CA LYS A 656 -39.29 -8.82 10.91
C LYS A 656 -38.58 -7.47 11.10
N SER A 657 -38.41 -6.70 10.03
CA SER A 657 -37.77 -5.39 10.05
C SER A 657 -38.65 -4.35 10.75
N LEU A 658 -39.94 -4.31 10.45
CA LEU A 658 -40.93 -3.45 11.13
C LEU A 658 -40.99 -3.76 12.62
N ASN A 659 -40.98 -5.04 13.01
CA ASN A 659 -40.89 -5.42 14.42
C ASN A 659 -39.62 -4.90 15.10
N LYS A 660 -38.48 -4.91 14.40
CA LYS A 660 -37.23 -4.38 14.96
C LYS A 660 -37.25 -2.85 15.04
N LEU A 661 -37.85 -2.18 14.06
CA LEU A 661 -38.08 -0.73 14.08
C LEU A 661 -38.94 -0.34 15.29
N GLU A 662 -40.07 -1.02 15.47
CA GLU A 662 -41.04 -0.86 16.56
C GLU A 662 -40.43 -1.09 17.95
N THR A 663 -39.66 -2.16 18.13
CA THR A 663 -39.22 -2.62 19.47
C THR A 663 -37.85 -2.10 19.90
N PHE A 664 -37.03 -1.65 18.95
CA PHE A 664 -35.65 -1.25 19.23
C PHE A 664 -35.37 0.20 18.82
N TRP A 665 -35.61 0.55 17.55
CA TRP A 665 -35.22 1.86 17.04
C TRP A 665 -36.15 3.00 17.49
N LEU A 666 -37.45 2.71 17.64
CA LEU A 666 -38.47 3.65 18.10
C LEU A 666 -38.83 3.48 19.59
N LYS A 667 -38.01 2.73 20.33
CA LYS A 667 -38.33 2.40 21.73
C LYS A 667 -38.36 3.63 22.64
N ASP A 668 -37.39 4.53 22.47
CA ASP A 668 -37.04 5.55 23.46
C ASP A 668 -37.18 7.01 22.93
N GLY A 669 -37.85 7.24 21.80
CA GLY A 669 -38.02 8.60 21.25
C GLY A 669 -38.95 8.71 20.03
N SER A 670 -39.37 9.93 19.72
CA SER A 670 -40.29 10.24 18.61
C SER A 670 -39.66 10.14 17.21
N PHE A 671 -38.32 10.14 17.10
CA PHE A 671 -37.56 9.98 15.85
C PHE A 671 -36.33 9.08 16.08
N LEU A 672 -35.82 8.43 15.03
CA LEU A 672 -34.86 7.32 15.08
C LEU A 672 -33.52 7.64 15.76
N VAL A 673 -33.14 8.92 15.82
CA VAL A 673 -31.90 9.37 16.46
C VAL A 673 -32.12 10.11 17.78
N GLY A 674 -33.36 10.19 18.26
CA GLY A 674 -33.76 10.85 19.50
C GLY A 674 -33.81 12.38 19.43
N SER A 675 -33.83 12.96 18.22
CA SER A 675 -33.98 14.40 18.00
C SER A 675 -35.43 14.86 18.12
N SER A 676 -35.65 16.16 18.28
CA SER A 676 -36.98 16.79 18.25
C SER A 676 -37.52 17.03 16.83
N GLN A 677 -36.72 16.72 15.81
CA GLN A 677 -37.03 16.85 14.38
C GLN A 677 -36.55 15.60 13.63
N PRO A 678 -37.20 15.21 12.52
CA PRO A 678 -36.79 14.04 11.75
C PRO A 678 -35.41 14.26 11.12
N SER A 679 -34.55 13.25 11.23
CA SER A 679 -33.26 13.20 10.55
C SER A 679 -33.40 12.68 9.11
N ILE A 680 -32.30 12.68 8.36
CA ILE A 680 -32.29 12.03 7.04
C ILE A 680 -32.56 10.52 7.12
N ALA A 681 -32.21 9.86 8.23
CA ALA A 681 -32.56 8.47 8.44
C ALA A 681 -34.09 8.31 8.58
N ASP A 682 -34.74 9.24 9.28
CA ASP A 682 -36.19 9.23 9.42
C ASP A 682 -36.87 9.35 8.07
N LEU A 683 -36.50 10.36 7.29
CA LEU A 683 -37.03 10.57 5.95
C LEU A 683 -36.78 9.38 5.01
N SER A 684 -35.59 8.79 5.07
CA SER A 684 -35.21 7.65 4.21
C SER A 684 -36.04 6.41 4.51
N LEU A 685 -36.20 6.05 5.80
CA LEU A 685 -36.98 4.87 6.18
C LEU A 685 -38.48 5.10 6.00
N VAL A 686 -39.02 6.29 6.28
CA VAL A 686 -40.43 6.61 6.00
C VAL A 686 -40.70 6.54 4.50
N CYS A 687 -39.87 7.18 3.65
CA CYS A 687 -40.04 7.12 2.19
C CYS A 687 -39.94 5.69 1.64
N GLU A 688 -39.22 4.80 2.32
CA GLU A 688 -39.18 3.37 2.00
C GLU A 688 -40.52 2.70 2.31
N ILE A 689 -41.04 2.84 3.53
CA ILE A 689 -42.30 2.21 3.96
C ILE A 689 -43.49 2.76 3.15
N MET A 690 -43.44 4.03 2.76
CA MET A 690 -44.46 4.67 1.92
C MET A 690 -44.70 3.93 0.59
N GLN A 691 -43.73 3.17 0.07
CA GLN A 691 -43.94 2.35 -1.13
C GLN A 691 -45.02 1.27 -0.96
N LEU A 692 -45.29 0.82 0.27
CA LEU A 692 -46.34 -0.15 0.55
C LEU A 692 -47.74 0.38 0.21
N GLN A 693 -47.90 1.69 0.06
CA GLN A 693 -49.16 2.27 -0.39
C GLN A 693 -49.52 1.88 -1.83
N LEU A 694 -48.57 1.38 -2.62
CA LEU A 694 -48.86 0.79 -3.93
C LEU A 694 -49.58 -0.56 -3.84
N LEU A 695 -49.58 -1.21 -2.66
CA LEU A 695 -50.35 -2.42 -2.39
C LEU A 695 -51.85 -2.11 -2.21
N SER A 696 -52.67 -3.15 -2.13
CA SER A 696 -54.06 -3.01 -1.71
C SER A 696 -54.15 -2.40 -0.30
N GLU A 697 -55.23 -1.67 -0.02
CA GLU A 697 -55.45 -1.08 1.31
C GLU A 697 -55.52 -2.17 2.39
N THR A 698 -56.13 -3.30 2.07
CA THR A 698 -56.18 -4.49 2.94
C THR A 698 -54.78 -5.00 3.29
N ASP A 699 -53.89 -5.15 2.30
CA ASP A 699 -52.53 -5.65 2.53
C ASP A 699 -51.65 -4.66 3.27
N CYS A 700 -51.74 -3.37 2.90
CA CYS A 700 -51.02 -2.31 3.59
C CYS A 700 -51.41 -2.26 5.07
N ASN A 701 -52.72 -2.30 5.37
CA ASN A 701 -53.23 -2.32 6.75
C ASN A 701 -52.81 -3.59 7.49
N ARG A 702 -52.85 -4.76 6.85
CA ARG A 702 -52.40 -6.03 7.44
C ARG A 702 -50.91 -6.00 7.82
N ILE A 703 -50.08 -5.35 7.01
CA ILE A 703 -48.63 -5.24 7.24
C ILE A 703 -48.30 -4.20 8.32
N LEU A 704 -48.96 -3.04 8.31
CA LEU A 704 -48.57 -1.90 9.17
C LEU A 704 -49.32 -1.82 10.50
N SER A 705 -50.60 -2.19 10.56
CA SER A 705 -51.42 -2.05 11.78
C SER A 705 -50.89 -2.77 13.03
N PRO A 706 -50.09 -3.86 12.96
CA PRO A 706 -49.48 -4.45 14.14
C PRO A 706 -48.41 -3.57 14.83
N TYR A 707 -47.88 -2.55 14.14
CA TYR A 707 -46.72 -1.75 14.56
C TYR A 707 -47.13 -0.30 14.87
N LYS A 708 -47.77 -0.09 16.02
CA LYS A 708 -48.36 1.20 16.41
C LYS A 708 -47.34 2.34 16.44
N ARG A 709 -46.15 2.13 17.02
CA ARG A 709 -45.12 3.19 17.06
C ARG A 709 -44.57 3.51 15.69
N VAL A 710 -44.45 2.51 14.80
CA VAL A 710 -44.06 2.76 13.41
C VAL A 710 -45.08 3.64 12.70
N VAL A 711 -46.38 3.37 12.87
CA VAL A 711 -47.46 4.18 12.27
C VAL A 711 -47.47 5.60 12.85
N GLU A 712 -47.36 5.75 14.17
CA GLU A 712 -47.27 7.06 14.84
C GLU A 712 -46.04 7.85 14.38
N TRP A 713 -44.86 7.22 14.33
CA TRP A 713 -43.62 7.84 13.86
C TRP A 713 -43.68 8.29 12.39
N MET A 714 -44.34 7.52 11.52
CA MET A 714 -44.57 7.92 10.14
C MET A 714 -45.44 9.18 10.05
N GLU A 715 -46.51 9.24 10.84
CA GLU A 715 -47.40 10.40 10.90
C GLU A 715 -46.70 11.63 11.48
N ASP A 716 -45.88 11.45 12.52
CA ASP A 716 -45.09 12.53 13.11
C ASP A 716 -44.03 13.05 12.14
N THR A 717 -43.39 12.16 11.37
CA THR A 717 -42.46 12.54 10.30
C THR A 717 -43.18 13.32 9.20
N LYS A 718 -44.39 12.88 8.81
CA LYS A 718 -45.23 13.57 7.83
C LYS A 718 -45.60 14.98 8.33
N LYS A 719 -46.13 15.10 9.54
CA LYS A 719 -46.49 16.40 10.16
C LYS A 719 -45.29 17.33 10.27
N ALA A 720 -44.15 16.82 10.72
CA ALA A 720 -42.92 17.61 10.87
C ALA A 720 -42.40 18.14 9.53
N THR A 721 -42.71 17.48 8.41
CA THR A 721 -42.23 17.85 7.08
C THR A 721 -43.31 18.39 6.14
N ALA A 722 -44.51 18.67 6.64
CA ALA A 722 -45.56 19.36 5.90
C ALA A 722 -45.15 20.81 5.53
N PRO A 723 -45.58 21.33 4.36
CA PRO A 723 -46.36 20.66 3.31
C PRO A 723 -45.53 19.79 2.36
N HIS A 724 -44.20 19.86 2.43
CA HIS A 724 -43.29 19.28 1.45
C HIS A 724 -43.37 17.75 1.33
N PHE A 725 -43.77 17.07 2.41
CA PHE A 725 -44.01 15.63 2.38
C PHE A 725 -45.04 15.25 1.33
N ASP A 726 -46.19 15.93 1.31
CA ASP A 726 -47.28 15.65 0.39
C ASP A 726 -46.92 16.09 -1.04
N GLU A 727 -46.28 17.26 -1.20
CA GLU A 727 -45.81 17.77 -2.50
C GLU A 727 -44.86 16.79 -3.22
N VAL A 728 -43.97 16.15 -2.47
CA VAL A 728 -42.97 15.23 -3.04
C VAL A 728 -43.56 13.84 -3.28
N HIS A 729 -44.59 13.43 -2.52
CA HIS A 729 -45.27 12.15 -2.69
C HIS A 729 -46.48 12.19 -3.64
N GLU A 730 -46.87 13.34 -4.17
CA GLU A 730 -47.97 13.50 -5.13
C GLU A 730 -47.94 12.45 -6.26
N PHE A 731 -46.77 12.24 -6.88
CA PHE A 731 -46.61 11.25 -7.95
C PHE A 731 -46.86 9.80 -7.47
N LEU A 732 -46.46 9.47 -6.24
CA LEU A 732 -46.72 8.16 -5.64
C LEU A 732 -48.23 7.95 -5.43
N PHE A 733 -48.94 8.98 -4.96
CA PHE A 733 -50.39 8.94 -4.78
C PHE A 733 -51.14 8.84 -6.13
N GLU A 734 -50.67 9.53 -7.17
CA GLU A 734 -51.20 9.36 -8.53
C GLU A 734 -50.98 7.94 -9.06
N ALA A 735 -49.77 7.39 -8.90
CA ALA A 735 -49.45 6.03 -9.33
C ALA A 735 -50.37 5.01 -8.62
N GLN A 736 -50.57 5.17 -7.31
CA GLN A 736 -51.51 4.36 -6.54
C GLN A 736 -52.93 4.44 -7.12
N LYS A 737 -53.42 5.65 -7.43
CA LYS A 737 -54.75 5.84 -8.02
C LYS A 737 -54.88 5.12 -9.37
N ARG A 738 -53.89 5.25 -10.26
CA ARG A 738 -53.89 4.60 -11.58
C ARG A 738 -53.86 3.08 -11.49
N ILE A 739 -53.05 2.52 -10.58
CA ILE A 739 -53.00 1.07 -10.33
C ILE A 739 -54.38 0.57 -9.90
N ARG A 740 -55.07 1.27 -8.98
CA ARG A 740 -56.42 0.91 -8.54
C ARG A 740 -57.45 0.96 -9.68
N GLU A 741 -57.39 1.99 -10.52
CA GLU A 741 -58.28 2.11 -11.69
C GLU A 741 -58.05 1.01 -12.73
N GLN A 742 -56.79 0.57 -12.92
CA GLN A 742 -56.44 -0.51 -13.84
C GLN A 742 -56.88 -1.88 -13.32
N THR A 743 -56.63 -2.18 -12.04
CA THR A 743 -57.11 -3.41 -11.41
C THR A 743 -58.64 -3.51 -11.40
N ALA A 744 -59.34 -2.38 -11.21
CA ALA A 744 -60.80 -2.32 -11.29
C ALA A 744 -61.31 -2.64 -12.71
N LYS A 745 -60.66 -2.11 -13.76
CA LYS A 745 -61.02 -2.41 -15.16
C LYS A 745 -60.80 -3.88 -15.53
N GLU A 746 -59.75 -4.52 -15.02
CA GLU A 746 -59.48 -5.94 -15.24
C GLU A 746 -60.47 -6.87 -14.50
N SER A 747 -61.05 -6.42 -13.39
CA SER A 747 -62.14 -7.14 -12.70
C SER A 747 -63.52 -7.00 -13.36
N PHE A 748 -63.79 -5.91 -14.10
CA PHE A 748 -65.07 -5.70 -14.82
C PHE A 748 -65.10 -6.32 -16.23
N GLY A 749 -63.96 -6.80 -16.76
CA GLY A 749 -63.86 -7.48 -18.07
C GLY A 749 -63.90 -9.02 -17.99
N LYS A 750 -64.28 -9.57 -16.83
CA LYS A 750 -64.33 -11.02 -16.56
C LYS A 750 -65.70 -11.52 -16.07
N ASP A 751 -66.75 -10.72 -16.25
CA ASP A 751 -68.16 -11.16 -16.15
C ASP A 751 -68.82 -11.21 -17.53
#